data_AF-A0A2E4B5J1-F1
#
_entry.id   AF-A0A2E4B5J1-F1
#
_cell.length_a   1.000
_cell.length_b   1.000
_cell.length_c   1.000
_cell.angle_alpha   90.00
_cell.angle_beta   90.00
_cell.angle_gamma   90.00
#
_symmetry.space_group_name_H-M   'P 1'
#
loop_
_entity.id
_entity.type
_entity.pdbx_description
1 polymer ?
#
loop_
_entity_poly.entity_id
_entity_poly.type
_entity_poly.pdbx_seq_one_letter_code
_entity_poly.pdbx_strand_id
1 'polypeptide(L)'
;MAMAKRTMMDQHAELKAAHPDTVLFFRMGDFYELFHDDAEVGAEVLGLTLTARDKSSGTPIPMAGFPWHQLEEQLRIMLRTGRKVAVAEQEEELREGAKLLERVVTRVYTPGSLYEEGLLETEQATVLAALVERAEILGLAVLDAASSSGQCMQFDGPDRWSRLQDELLRWAPRELVVRKALAAQAPFGALVGDLPKTVISQHTCAPKRAKAGLTKALGVADLGHLDLDASGTALEAAGLGVDYLTTMLHANVALVDLDVAEDQGAMVLDRTTLRNLEVISTLAGEHEGSLLAAVGRCRTAMGRRRLKAWLLRPLNDLAAISARHDAVLALSRSSRRLEALRVALTGMRDLERLATLSGHGRANARDLVATAVALERLPAVERACNDTDDPLLQHLAEGLTALDAVADRISRTLVDAPPLTLREGGLLRDGVDEEVDRLRAITGEGTAWFQTYETNLRESLSIPSLKVRQNRQIGWFIEVTRTHLEKVPETFTRKQQMTNGMRFVTEELLERDDALLTATTRVRALEYERFVELRRAVAEHARTLSLLASRVASIDVLHGFAVVARERRWTRPTMMESGDLVLEGARHPVLERNPGYVPNDLRFDKKRRLLLITGPNMGGKSTYLRTAALVTLLAQAGSFTPCDRARVGMVDRIFTRVGASDDLLRGRSTFMMEMIEVAHILRRATPNSLVLLDEIGRGTSTFDGLSIAWAVSEDIARRLGCRTLFATHYHQLIGLEGDVLGVVNVSVGVAEVEGTLRFLHTVEDGPCDDSYGVRVAALAGLPQPVIERAGDLLQFLERQAEGAKAGGGGQPGRRDQGQSSLMRYFAAANTGAAPQEPSISKAQSEVLDAISTADIDGMSPRQAAEFLATMHDRLKEGSDD
;
A
#
# COMPACT_ATOMS: atom_id res chain seq x y z
N MET A 1 -55.08 -6.70 -19.53
CA MET A 1 -54.12 -5.58 -19.69
C MET A 1 -52.89 -6.14 -20.38
N ALA A 2 -52.60 -5.70 -21.61
CA ALA A 2 -51.34 -6.06 -22.27
C ALA A 2 -50.19 -5.49 -21.44
N MET A 3 -49.24 -6.33 -21.01
CA MET A 3 -48.01 -5.85 -20.35
C MET A 3 -47.36 -4.82 -21.28
N ALA A 4 -47.09 -3.63 -20.77
CA ALA A 4 -46.36 -2.60 -21.48
C ALA A 4 -45.02 -3.19 -21.96
N LYS A 5 -44.67 -2.93 -23.23
CA LYS A 5 -43.43 -3.47 -23.81
C LYS A 5 -42.23 -2.87 -23.09
N ARG A 6 -41.38 -3.71 -22.49
CA ARG A 6 -40.13 -3.33 -21.81
C ARG A 6 -39.23 -2.55 -22.77
N THR A 7 -38.91 -1.32 -22.39
CA THR A 7 -38.09 -0.39 -23.17
C THR A 7 -36.62 -0.48 -22.73
N MET A 8 -35.74 0.16 -23.49
CA MET A 8 -34.32 0.28 -23.10
C MET A 8 -34.17 1.08 -21.80
N MET A 9 -34.98 2.12 -21.59
CA MET A 9 -34.92 2.91 -20.36
C MET A 9 -35.45 2.12 -19.16
N ASP A 10 -36.37 1.19 -19.37
CA ASP A 10 -36.76 0.24 -18.31
C ASP A 10 -35.58 -0.68 -17.95
N GLN A 11 -34.87 -1.24 -18.94
CA GLN A 11 -33.64 -2.01 -18.67
C GLN A 11 -32.58 -1.17 -17.94
N HIS A 12 -32.37 0.08 -18.34
CA HIS A 12 -31.44 1.00 -17.67
C HIS A 12 -31.86 1.24 -16.21
N ALA A 13 -33.13 1.58 -15.97
CA ALA A 13 -33.65 1.83 -14.63
C ALA A 13 -33.54 0.59 -13.72
N GLU A 14 -33.82 -0.60 -14.25
CA GLU A 14 -33.66 -1.87 -13.53
C GLU A 14 -32.19 -2.12 -13.14
N LEU A 15 -31.25 -1.97 -14.07
CA LEU A 15 -29.82 -2.15 -13.78
C LEU A 15 -29.29 -1.09 -12.82
N LYS A 16 -29.71 0.17 -12.97
CA LYS A 16 -29.32 1.25 -12.06
C LYS A 16 -29.89 1.04 -10.65
N ALA A 17 -31.13 0.57 -10.53
CA ALA A 17 -31.73 0.23 -9.24
C ALA A 17 -31.03 -0.96 -8.55
N ALA A 18 -30.50 -1.91 -9.32
CA ALA A 18 -29.67 -2.99 -8.79
C ALA A 18 -28.27 -2.54 -8.34
N HIS A 19 -27.76 -1.42 -8.87
CA HIS A 19 -26.42 -0.88 -8.61
C HIS A 19 -26.44 0.62 -8.28
N PRO A 20 -27.15 1.05 -7.21
CA PRO A 20 -27.45 2.47 -6.95
C PRO A 20 -26.19 3.32 -6.68
N ASP A 21 -25.17 2.74 -6.05
CA ASP A 21 -23.93 3.43 -5.66
C ASP A 21 -22.84 3.45 -6.74
N THR A 22 -23.19 3.11 -7.99
CA THR A 22 -22.26 3.03 -9.11
C THR A 22 -22.66 3.96 -10.23
N VAL A 23 -21.70 4.43 -11.00
CA VAL A 23 -21.97 5.06 -12.30
C VAL A 23 -22.16 3.96 -13.33
N LEU A 24 -23.29 3.94 -14.03
CA LEU A 24 -23.62 2.90 -14.99
C LEU A 24 -23.11 3.26 -16.39
N PHE A 25 -22.10 2.54 -16.86
CA PHE A 25 -21.68 2.58 -18.25
C PHE A 25 -22.55 1.61 -19.06
N PHE A 26 -23.50 2.16 -19.79
CA PHE A 26 -24.54 1.38 -20.47
C PHE A 26 -24.23 1.21 -21.95
N ARG A 27 -23.94 -0.02 -22.40
CA ARG A 27 -23.54 -0.30 -23.79
C ARG A 27 -24.65 0.02 -24.80
N MET A 28 -24.34 0.87 -25.76
CA MET A 28 -25.25 1.35 -26.80
C MET A 28 -24.56 1.33 -28.16
N GLY A 29 -24.66 0.20 -28.88
CA GLY A 29 -23.99 0.04 -30.17
C GLY A 29 -22.46 0.14 -30.02
N ASP A 30 -21.84 1.17 -30.58
CA ASP A 30 -20.39 1.45 -30.47
C ASP A 30 -20.01 2.44 -29.35
N PHE A 31 -20.95 2.78 -28.47
CA PHE A 31 -20.72 3.70 -27.36
C PHE A 31 -21.06 3.06 -26.01
N TYR A 32 -20.52 3.64 -24.93
CA TYR A 32 -21.13 3.56 -23.60
C TYR A 32 -21.81 4.90 -23.35
N GLU A 33 -23.08 4.84 -22.96
CA GLU A 33 -23.90 6.00 -22.61
C GLU A 33 -24.18 6.00 -21.11
N LEU A 34 -24.30 7.19 -20.54
CA LEU A 34 -24.67 7.47 -19.17
C LEU A 34 -25.92 8.35 -19.20
N PHE A 35 -26.85 8.15 -18.25
CA PHE A 35 -28.12 8.86 -18.21
C PHE A 35 -28.38 9.48 -16.84
N HIS A 36 -29.22 10.53 -16.81
CA HIS A 36 -29.62 11.22 -15.57
C HIS A 36 -28.40 11.71 -14.79
N ASP A 37 -28.38 11.54 -13.47
CA ASP A 37 -27.29 11.97 -12.58
C ASP A 37 -25.92 11.37 -13.01
N ASP A 38 -25.91 10.15 -13.56
CA ASP A 38 -24.67 9.53 -14.05
C ASP A 38 -24.09 10.30 -15.25
N ALA A 39 -24.95 10.90 -16.08
CA ALA A 39 -24.51 11.73 -17.20
C ALA A 39 -23.85 13.03 -16.72
N GLU A 40 -24.39 13.65 -15.68
CA GLU A 40 -23.82 14.86 -15.08
C GLU A 40 -22.45 14.56 -14.44
N VAL A 41 -22.37 13.47 -13.67
CA VAL A 41 -21.11 12.98 -13.10
C VAL A 41 -20.10 12.66 -14.19
N GLY A 42 -20.51 11.97 -15.25
CA GLY A 42 -19.64 11.66 -16.39
C GLY A 42 -19.14 12.92 -17.10
N ALA A 43 -20.00 13.92 -17.30
CA ALA A 43 -19.61 15.17 -17.94
C ALA A 43 -18.56 15.93 -17.12
N GLU A 44 -18.73 16.01 -15.80
CA GLU A 44 -17.80 16.69 -14.89
C GLU A 44 -16.47 15.93 -14.76
N VAL A 45 -16.53 14.63 -14.45
CA VAL A 45 -15.34 13.84 -14.08
C VAL A 45 -14.53 13.41 -15.31
N LEU A 46 -15.21 13.02 -16.39
CA LEU A 46 -14.56 12.52 -17.61
C LEU A 46 -14.36 13.62 -18.66
N GLY A 47 -14.90 14.83 -18.43
CA GLY A 47 -14.86 15.92 -19.42
C GLY A 47 -15.72 15.65 -20.65
N LEU A 48 -16.78 14.85 -20.52
CA LEU A 48 -17.69 14.53 -21.63
C LEU A 48 -18.67 15.67 -21.90
N THR A 49 -19.12 15.80 -23.14
CA THR A 49 -20.17 16.76 -23.48
C THR A 49 -21.51 16.27 -22.93
N LEU A 50 -22.11 17.04 -22.01
CA LEU A 50 -23.47 16.77 -21.53
C LEU A 50 -24.49 17.17 -22.60
N THR A 51 -25.33 16.22 -22.99
CA THR A 51 -26.41 16.41 -23.95
C THR A 51 -27.74 15.95 -23.34
N ALA A 52 -28.79 15.85 -24.15
CA ALA A 52 -30.03 15.21 -23.72
C ALA A 52 -30.63 14.37 -24.83
N ARG A 53 -31.25 13.26 -24.42
CA ARG A 53 -32.07 12.40 -25.27
C ARG A 53 -33.51 12.89 -25.28
N ASP A 54 -34.19 12.72 -26.42
CA ASP A 54 -35.57 13.18 -26.62
C ASP A 54 -35.77 14.66 -26.27
N LYS A 55 -34.88 15.52 -26.82
CA LYS A 55 -34.84 16.98 -26.58
C LYS A 55 -36.17 17.70 -26.83
N SER A 56 -37.05 17.12 -27.64
CA SER A 56 -38.38 17.65 -27.98
C SER A 56 -39.50 17.17 -27.05
N SER A 57 -39.20 16.31 -26.07
CA SER A 57 -40.16 15.86 -25.05
C SER A 57 -40.24 16.85 -23.90
N GLY A 58 -41.34 16.83 -23.13
CA GLY A 58 -41.51 17.68 -21.95
C GLY A 58 -40.56 17.35 -20.79
N THR A 59 -39.83 16.24 -20.85
CA THR A 59 -38.86 15.77 -19.84
C THR A 59 -37.63 15.18 -20.53
N PRO A 60 -36.73 16.01 -21.09
CA PRO A 60 -35.52 15.53 -21.74
C PRO A 60 -34.59 14.83 -20.74
N ILE A 61 -34.01 13.70 -21.14
CA ILE A 61 -33.15 12.88 -20.27
C ILE A 61 -31.69 13.31 -20.46
N PRO A 62 -30.98 13.80 -19.42
CA PRO A 62 -29.55 14.10 -19.51
C PRO A 62 -28.76 12.88 -19.98
N MET A 63 -27.82 13.10 -20.91
CA MET A 63 -27.05 12.02 -21.54
C MET A 63 -25.62 12.45 -21.87
N ALA A 64 -24.65 11.62 -21.50
CA ALA A 64 -23.25 11.74 -21.90
C ALA A 64 -22.75 10.36 -22.38
N GLY A 65 -21.68 10.32 -23.18
CA GLY A 65 -21.16 9.04 -23.65
C GLY A 65 -19.81 9.14 -24.34
N PHE A 66 -19.16 7.98 -24.50
CA PHE A 66 -17.85 7.85 -25.12
C PHE A 66 -17.77 6.54 -25.93
N PRO A 67 -16.87 6.44 -26.92
CA PRO A 67 -16.81 5.26 -27.77
C PRO A 67 -16.15 4.07 -27.05
N TRP A 68 -16.63 2.86 -27.31
CA TRP A 68 -16.39 1.68 -26.49
C TRP A 68 -14.94 1.27 -26.27
N HIS A 69 -14.09 1.48 -27.26
CA HIS A 69 -12.65 1.21 -27.20
C HIS A 69 -11.90 2.08 -26.16
N GLN A 70 -12.54 3.14 -25.63
CA GLN A 70 -11.99 4.00 -24.58
C GLN A 70 -12.39 3.55 -23.17
N LEU A 71 -13.14 2.43 -23.03
CA LEU A 71 -13.65 1.96 -21.74
C LEU A 71 -12.58 1.94 -20.64
N GLU A 72 -11.41 1.36 -20.92
CA GLU A 72 -10.36 1.20 -19.93
C GLU A 72 -9.78 2.55 -19.45
N GLU A 73 -9.64 3.52 -20.37
CA GLU A 73 -9.19 4.87 -20.02
C GLU A 73 -10.21 5.60 -19.15
N GLN A 74 -11.50 5.50 -19.50
CA GLN A 74 -12.58 6.15 -18.75
C GLN A 74 -12.76 5.52 -17.36
N LEU A 75 -12.65 4.18 -17.26
CA LEU A 75 -12.64 3.47 -15.98
C LEU A 75 -11.50 3.99 -15.08
N ARG A 76 -10.29 4.17 -15.62
CA ARG A 76 -9.14 4.66 -14.86
C ARG A 76 -9.41 6.04 -14.23
N ILE A 77 -10.04 6.95 -14.97
CA ILE A 77 -10.37 8.30 -14.48
C ILE A 77 -11.42 8.23 -13.36
N MET A 78 -12.51 7.47 -13.57
CA MET A 78 -13.56 7.30 -12.58
C MET A 78 -13.04 6.69 -11.28
N LEU A 79 -12.25 5.62 -11.37
CA LEU A 79 -11.72 4.92 -10.20
C LEU A 79 -10.74 5.79 -9.39
N ARG A 80 -9.93 6.61 -10.07
CA ARG A 80 -9.01 7.55 -9.41
C ARG A 80 -9.72 8.63 -8.59
N THR A 81 -10.93 9.02 -9.00
CA THR A 81 -11.78 9.94 -8.24
C THR A 81 -12.61 9.25 -7.16
N GLY A 82 -12.39 7.94 -6.94
CA GLY A 82 -13.09 7.16 -5.93
C GLY A 82 -14.50 6.71 -6.33
N ARG A 83 -14.88 6.84 -7.61
CA ARG A 83 -16.19 6.42 -8.12
C ARG A 83 -16.17 4.94 -8.50
N LYS A 84 -17.24 4.21 -8.15
CA LYS A 84 -17.49 2.85 -8.62
C LYS A 84 -18.22 2.88 -9.96
N VAL A 85 -17.92 1.94 -10.85
CA VAL A 85 -18.51 1.89 -12.19
C VAL A 85 -19.08 0.50 -12.47
N ALA A 86 -20.37 0.43 -12.79
CA ALA A 86 -20.98 -0.79 -13.32
C ALA A 86 -20.93 -0.76 -14.85
N VAL A 87 -20.40 -1.80 -15.48
CA VAL A 87 -20.35 -1.92 -16.95
C VAL A 87 -21.42 -2.90 -17.38
N ALA A 88 -22.42 -2.39 -18.09
CA ALA A 88 -23.50 -3.19 -18.67
C ALA A 88 -23.22 -3.46 -20.15
N GLU A 89 -22.97 -4.72 -20.50
CA GLU A 89 -22.78 -5.16 -21.89
C GLU A 89 -24.09 -5.61 -22.51
N GLN A 90 -24.14 -5.53 -23.84
CA GLN A 90 -25.26 -6.02 -24.64
C GLN A 90 -25.05 -7.49 -25.00
N GLU A 91 -26.06 -8.33 -24.80
CA GLU A 91 -26.03 -9.74 -25.23
C GLU A 91 -25.89 -9.84 -26.76
N GLU A 92 -25.31 -10.95 -27.24
CA GLU A 92 -25.04 -11.16 -28.67
C GLU A 92 -26.30 -11.57 -29.44
N GLU A 93 -27.21 -12.31 -28.81
CA GLU A 93 -28.41 -12.85 -29.42
C GLU A 93 -29.69 -12.38 -28.73
N LEU A 94 -30.74 -12.21 -29.51
CA LEU A 94 -32.08 -11.93 -28.98
C LEU A 94 -32.58 -13.18 -28.27
N ARG A 95 -32.91 -13.05 -26.98
CA ARG A 95 -33.62 -14.11 -26.26
C ARG A 95 -34.91 -14.46 -27.00
N GLU A 96 -35.30 -15.73 -26.96
CA GLU A 96 -36.47 -16.23 -27.67
C GLU A 96 -37.73 -15.41 -27.32
N GLY A 97 -38.38 -14.81 -28.32
CA GLY A 97 -39.55 -13.93 -28.15
C GLY A 97 -39.25 -12.47 -27.75
N ALA A 98 -38.00 -12.10 -27.49
CA ALA A 98 -37.59 -10.73 -27.20
C ALA A 98 -37.46 -9.89 -28.48
N LYS A 99 -37.75 -8.59 -28.37
CA LYS A 99 -37.59 -7.60 -29.47
C LYS A 99 -36.37 -6.69 -29.30
N LEU A 100 -35.72 -6.74 -28.14
CA LEU A 100 -34.56 -5.94 -27.80
C LEU A 100 -33.50 -6.87 -27.19
N LEU A 101 -32.24 -6.64 -27.56
CA LEU A 101 -31.12 -7.31 -26.92
C LEU A 101 -31.08 -6.90 -25.45
N GLU A 102 -30.95 -7.90 -24.57
CA GLU A 102 -30.83 -7.68 -23.14
C GLU A 102 -29.45 -7.12 -22.81
N ARG A 103 -29.39 -6.37 -21.72
CA ARG A 103 -28.14 -5.86 -21.15
C ARG A 103 -27.95 -6.43 -19.78
N VAL A 104 -26.72 -6.85 -19.51
CA VAL A 104 -26.33 -7.44 -18.24
C VAL A 104 -25.08 -6.73 -17.73
N VAL A 105 -25.07 -6.43 -16.44
CA VAL A 105 -23.85 -5.96 -15.78
C VAL A 105 -22.86 -7.12 -15.74
N THR A 106 -21.77 -6.99 -16.49
CA THR A 106 -20.73 -8.03 -16.58
C THR A 106 -19.71 -7.88 -15.47
N ARG A 107 -19.53 -6.66 -14.96
CA ARG A 107 -18.62 -6.33 -13.88
C ARG A 107 -18.96 -4.99 -13.23
N VAL A 108 -18.74 -4.92 -11.93
CA VAL A 108 -18.62 -3.66 -11.18
C VAL A 108 -17.15 -3.43 -10.84
N TYR A 109 -16.62 -2.32 -11.31
CA TYR A 109 -15.26 -1.87 -11.04
C TYR A 109 -15.27 -0.96 -9.80
N THR A 110 -14.43 -1.29 -8.83
CA THR A 110 -14.22 -0.51 -7.62
C THR A 110 -12.73 -0.30 -7.38
N PRO A 111 -12.29 0.74 -6.66
CA PRO A 111 -10.86 0.99 -6.46
C PRO A 111 -10.09 -0.14 -5.77
N GLY A 112 -10.76 -1.01 -5.00
CA GLY A 112 -10.15 -2.17 -4.35
C GLY A 112 -10.36 -3.53 -5.06
N SER A 113 -11.08 -3.60 -6.19
CA SER A 113 -11.39 -4.87 -6.88
C SER A 113 -10.63 -5.07 -8.20
N LEU A 114 -9.58 -4.29 -8.43
CA LEU A 114 -8.84 -4.26 -9.70
C LEU A 114 -7.82 -5.39 -9.79
N TYR A 115 -7.74 -6.01 -10.97
CA TYR A 115 -6.65 -6.93 -11.34
C TYR A 115 -6.13 -6.72 -12.77
N GLU A 116 -6.74 -5.81 -13.53
CA GLU A 116 -6.36 -5.46 -14.89
C GLU A 116 -5.12 -4.57 -14.91
N GLU A 117 -4.10 -4.97 -15.68
CA GLU A 117 -2.80 -4.28 -15.70
C GLU A 117 -2.90 -2.79 -16.06
N GLY A 118 -3.73 -2.42 -17.05
CA GLY A 118 -3.86 -1.02 -17.44
C GLY A 118 -4.74 -0.19 -16.50
N LEU A 119 -5.43 -0.79 -15.53
CA LEU A 119 -6.14 -0.07 -14.46
C LEU A 119 -5.30 0.07 -13.18
N LEU A 120 -4.28 -0.78 -13.02
CA LEU A 120 -3.36 -0.73 -11.88
C LEU A 120 -2.27 0.32 -12.08
N GLU A 121 -1.89 1.00 -11.01
CA GLU A 121 -0.71 1.88 -11.03
C GLU A 121 0.55 1.03 -10.85
N THR A 122 1.55 1.24 -11.70
CA THR A 122 2.70 0.33 -11.95
C THR A 122 3.53 -0.09 -10.73
N GLU A 123 3.33 0.53 -9.57
CA GLU A 123 4.11 0.31 -8.35
C GLU A 123 3.28 0.21 -7.06
N GLN A 124 1.94 0.37 -7.14
CA GLN A 124 1.07 0.35 -5.96
C GLN A 124 0.07 -0.79 -6.04
N ALA A 125 0.15 -1.72 -5.08
CA ALA A 125 -0.92 -2.69 -4.86
C ALA A 125 -2.21 -1.95 -4.48
N THR A 126 -3.29 -2.21 -5.21
CA THR A 126 -4.63 -1.69 -4.91
C THR A 126 -5.34 -2.68 -4.00
N VAL A 127 -5.06 -2.60 -2.70
CA VAL A 127 -5.64 -3.50 -1.72
C VAL A 127 -7.01 -3.03 -1.25
N LEU A 128 -7.88 -3.99 -0.97
CA LEU A 128 -9.17 -3.83 -0.33
C LEU A 128 -9.05 -4.27 1.13
N ALA A 129 -9.46 -3.41 2.04
CA ALA A 129 -9.62 -3.78 3.45
C ALA A 129 -11.08 -4.14 3.73
N ALA A 130 -11.32 -5.10 4.61
CA ALA A 130 -12.63 -5.42 5.16
C ALA A 130 -12.54 -5.39 6.69
N LEU A 131 -13.51 -4.76 7.34
CA LEU A 131 -13.51 -4.57 8.78
C LEU A 131 -14.85 -5.00 9.40
N VAL A 132 -14.75 -5.79 10.47
CA VAL A 132 -15.90 -6.26 11.26
C VAL A 132 -15.61 -6.04 12.75
N GLU A 133 -16.67 -5.90 13.54
CA GLU A 133 -16.58 -5.89 15.00
C GLU A 133 -17.53 -6.94 15.58
N ARG A 134 -17.05 -7.71 16.56
CA ARG A 134 -17.84 -8.68 17.32
C ARG A 134 -17.36 -8.71 18.77
N ALA A 135 -18.28 -8.52 19.72
CA ALA A 135 -17.99 -8.58 21.16
C ALA A 135 -16.75 -7.75 21.56
N GLU A 136 -16.66 -6.51 21.07
CA GLU A 136 -15.52 -5.60 21.27
C GLU A 136 -14.18 -6.05 20.68
N ILE A 137 -14.17 -7.07 19.83
CA ILE A 137 -13.01 -7.46 19.03
C ILE A 137 -13.20 -6.93 17.61
N LEU A 138 -12.17 -6.26 17.07
CA LEU A 138 -12.12 -5.80 15.68
C LEU A 138 -11.38 -6.84 14.84
N GLY A 139 -11.93 -7.22 13.71
CA GLY A 139 -11.27 -8.06 12.71
C GLY A 139 -11.00 -7.25 11.46
N LEU A 140 -9.75 -7.25 11.00
CA LEU A 140 -9.31 -6.64 9.74
C LEU A 140 -8.88 -7.75 8.78
N ALA A 141 -9.28 -7.64 7.52
CA ALA A 141 -8.68 -8.38 6.43
C ALA A 141 -8.26 -7.42 5.33
N VAL A 142 -7.04 -7.58 4.82
CA VAL A 142 -6.51 -6.84 3.67
C VAL A 142 -6.32 -7.85 2.55
N LEU A 143 -7.03 -7.65 1.45
CA LEU A 143 -7.09 -8.54 0.30
C LEU A 143 -6.55 -7.82 -0.93
N ASP A 144 -5.75 -8.52 -1.73
CA ASP A 144 -5.30 -8.05 -3.04
C ASP A 144 -5.94 -8.92 -4.13
N ALA A 145 -6.89 -8.32 -4.85
CA ALA A 145 -7.60 -8.99 -5.93
C ALA A 145 -6.67 -9.37 -7.10
N ALA A 146 -5.56 -8.64 -7.32
CA ALA A 146 -4.63 -8.90 -8.41
C ALA A 146 -3.74 -10.11 -8.15
N SER A 147 -3.26 -10.26 -6.91
CA SER A 147 -2.41 -11.39 -6.51
C SER A 147 -3.17 -12.59 -5.93
N SER A 148 -4.49 -12.45 -5.72
CA SER A 148 -5.31 -13.48 -5.06
C SER A 148 -4.75 -13.86 -3.68
N SER A 149 -4.19 -12.89 -2.97
CA SER A 149 -3.58 -13.06 -1.65
C SER A 149 -4.22 -12.12 -0.62
N GLY A 150 -4.03 -12.41 0.65
CA GLY A 150 -4.48 -11.53 1.71
C GLY A 150 -3.82 -11.81 3.05
N GLN A 151 -4.11 -10.92 3.99
CA GLN A 151 -3.76 -11.07 5.39
C GLN A 151 -4.96 -10.68 6.24
N CYS A 152 -5.20 -11.39 7.32
CA CYS A 152 -6.21 -11.00 8.30
C CYS A 152 -5.65 -11.04 9.72
N MET A 153 -6.21 -10.20 10.58
CA MET A 153 -5.76 -10.00 11.96
C MET A 153 -6.94 -9.55 12.83
N GLN A 154 -6.81 -9.76 14.14
CA GLN A 154 -7.80 -9.30 15.12
C GLN A 154 -7.16 -8.43 16.20
N PHE A 155 -7.94 -7.48 16.70
CA PHE A 155 -7.54 -6.52 17.73
C PHE A 155 -8.57 -6.49 18.86
N ASP A 156 -8.09 -6.56 20.08
CA ASP A 156 -8.87 -6.64 21.31
C ASP A 156 -8.43 -5.57 22.34
N GLY A 157 -9.14 -5.49 23.46
CA GLY A 157 -8.78 -4.57 24.53
C GLY A 157 -9.04 -3.08 24.23
N PRO A 158 -8.55 -2.18 25.10
CA PRO A 158 -8.92 -0.77 25.09
C PRO A 158 -8.29 0.04 23.94
N ASP A 159 -7.17 -0.42 23.38
CA ASP A 159 -6.42 0.30 22.34
C ASP A 159 -6.63 -0.25 20.91
N ARG A 160 -7.54 -1.23 20.75
CA ARG A 160 -7.83 -1.92 19.48
C ARG A 160 -8.05 -1.00 18.28
N TRP A 161 -8.74 0.12 18.48
CA TRP A 161 -9.03 1.09 17.41
C TRP A 161 -7.78 1.81 16.91
N SER A 162 -6.84 2.10 17.82
CA SER A 162 -5.57 2.73 17.44
C SER A 162 -4.65 1.72 16.75
N ARG A 163 -4.60 0.46 17.20
CA ARG A 163 -3.83 -0.59 16.51
C ARG A 163 -4.37 -0.87 15.10
N LEU A 164 -5.70 -0.93 14.97
CA LEU A 164 -6.38 -1.01 13.66
C LEU A 164 -6.01 0.17 12.76
N GLN A 165 -6.01 1.39 13.31
CA GLN A 165 -5.65 2.58 12.57
C GLN A 165 -4.22 2.50 12.03
N ASP A 166 -3.26 2.07 12.86
CA ASP A 166 -1.86 1.91 12.44
C ASP A 166 -1.74 0.95 11.24
N GLU A 167 -2.51 -0.15 11.25
CA GLU A 167 -2.53 -1.12 10.15
C GLU A 167 -3.22 -0.60 8.88
N LEU A 168 -4.36 0.08 8.99
CA LEU A 168 -5.02 0.69 7.83
C LEU A 168 -4.15 1.77 7.19
N LEU A 169 -3.42 2.54 7.99
CA LEU A 169 -2.49 3.54 7.50
C LEU A 169 -1.25 2.93 6.84
N ARG A 170 -0.77 1.78 7.35
CA ARG A 170 0.35 1.02 6.76
C ARG A 170 -0.01 0.48 5.37
N TRP A 171 -1.18 -0.17 5.26
CA TRP A 171 -1.64 -0.77 4.01
C TRP A 171 -2.20 0.26 3.03
N ALA A 172 -2.70 1.39 3.53
CA ALA A 172 -3.31 2.47 2.75
C ALA A 172 -4.31 1.94 1.71
N PRO A 173 -5.36 1.19 2.13
CA PRO A 173 -6.26 0.53 1.21
C PRO A 173 -7.01 1.56 0.34
N ARG A 174 -7.23 1.21 -0.93
CA ARG A 174 -8.03 2.04 -1.84
C ARG A 174 -9.52 1.95 -1.56
N GLU A 175 -9.93 0.87 -0.88
CA GLU A 175 -11.31 0.63 -0.51
C GLU A 175 -11.40 -0.08 0.85
N LEU A 176 -12.31 0.37 1.71
CA LEU A 176 -12.60 -0.22 3.02
C LEU A 176 -14.06 -0.67 3.05
N VAL A 177 -14.26 -1.98 3.19
CA VAL A 177 -15.56 -2.64 3.24
C VAL A 177 -15.99 -2.83 4.70
N VAL A 178 -17.17 -2.33 5.04
CA VAL A 178 -17.74 -2.42 6.39
C VAL A 178 -19.21 -2.78 6.36
N ARG A 179 -19.72 -3.28 7.49
CA ARG A 179 -21.16 -3.42 7.71
C ARG A 179 -21.75 -2.08 8.15
N LYS A 180 -23.02 -1.84 7.79
CA LYS A 180 -23.74 -0.60 8.15
C LYS A 180 -23.70 -0.28 9.65
N ALA A 181 -23.78 -1.30 10.51
CA ALA A 181 -23.74 -1.13 11.97
C ALA A 181 -22.41 -0.55 12.46
N LEU A 182 -21.27 -0.98 11.90
CA LEU A 182 -19.95 -0.48 12.26
C LEU A 182 -19.73 0.93 11.71
N ALA A 183 -20.18 1.17 10.47
CA ALA A 183 -20.08 2.48 9.81
C ALA A 183 -20.79 3.61 10.58
N ALA A 184 -21.79 3.28 11.41
CA ALA A 184 -22.54 4.24 12.22
C ALA A 184 -21.87 4.59 13.56
N GLN A 185 -20.78 3.93 13.94
CA GLN A 185 -20.13 4.16 15.23
C GLN A 185 -19.19 5.38 15.19
N ALA A 186 -19.15 6.14 16.28
CA ALA A 186 -18.29 7.32 16.39
C ALA A 186 -16.77 7.04 16.21
N PRO A 187 -16.19 5.96 16.79
CA PRO A 187 -14.78 5.62 16.57
C PRO A 187 -14.44 5.37 15.10
N PHE A 188 -15.36 4.80 14.32
CA PHE A 188 -15.17 4.58 12.88
C PHE A 188 -15.12 5.90 12.11
N GLY A 189 -15.97 6.88 12.46
CA GLY A 189 -15.94 8.21 11.83
C GLY A 189 -14.58 8.91 11.99
N ALA A 190 -13.97 8.80 13.17
CA ALA A 190 -12.62 9.33 13.42
C ALA A 190 -11.57 8.61 12.55
N LEU A 191 -11.65 7.29 12.45
CA LEU A 191 -10.76 6.47 11.63
C LEU A 191 -10.81 6.83 10.14
N VAL A 192 -12.02 7.02 9.58
CA VAL A 192 -12.20 7.39 8.17
C VAL A 192 -11.62 8.78 7.87
N GLY A 193 -11.69 9.70 8.83
CA GLY A 193 -11.09 11.04 8.69
C GLY A 193 -9.59 11.04 8.44
N ASP A 194 -8.88 9.96 8.79
CA ASP A 194 -7.44 9.78 8.55
C ASP A 194 -7.09 9.07 7.24
N LEU A 195 -8.11 8.63 6.47
CA LEU A 195 -7.99 7.87 5.23
C LEU A 195 -8.64 8.60 4.03
N PRO A 196 -8.16 9.80 3.64
CA PRO A 196 -8.86 10.67 2.68
C PRO A 196 -8.93 10.13 1.25
N LYS A 197 -8.13 9.12 0.90
CA LYS A 197 -8.09 8.51 -0.45
C LYS A 197 -8.75 7.12 -0.50
N THR A 198 -9.38 6.70 0.59
CA THR A 198 -10.00 5.37 0.71
C THR A 198 -11.50 5.48 0.49
N VAL A 199 -12.03 4.71 -0.46
CA VAL A 199 -13.47 4.61 -0.68
C VAL A 199 -14.09 3.73 0.41
N ILE A 200 -15.14 4.20 1.05
CA ILE A 200 -15.87 3.42 2.06
C ILE A 200 -17.05 2.70 1.39
N SER A 201 -17.08 1.39 1.52
CA SER A 201 -18.07 0.52 0.91
C SER A 201 -18.88 -0.20 1.98
N GLN A 202 -20.20 -0.05 1.94
CA GLN A 202 -21.07 -0.79 2.86
C GLN A 202 -21.51 -2.09 2.20
N HIS A 203 -21.21 -3.22 2.86
CA HIS A 203 -21.61 -4.55 2.38
C HIS A 203 -22.23 -5.36 3.50
N THR A 204 -23.27 -6.13 3.17
CA THR A 204 -23.97 -6.97 4.13
C THR A 204 -24.00 -8.41 3.63
N CYS A 205 -23.46 -9.31 4.45
CA CYS A 205 -23.51 -10.75 4.20
C CYS A 205 -23.79 -11.48 5.52
N ALA A 206 -24.55 -12.58 5.43
CA ALA A 206 -24.78 -13.45 6.58
C ALA A 206 -23.46 -14.15 6.96
N PRO A 207 -23.09 -14.27 8.26
CA PRO A 207 -21.82 -14.88 8.66
C PRO A 207 -21.59 -16.29 8.11
N LYS A 208 -22.65 -17.11 8.02
CA LYS A 208 -22.58 -18.46 7.41
C LYS A 208 -22.20 -18.41 5.92
N ARG A 209 -22.75 -17.45 5.17
CA ARG A 209 -22.43 -17.24 3.75
C ARG A 209 -21.00 -16.73 3.59
N ALA A 210 -20.56 -15.79 4.42
CA ALA A 210 -19.19 -15.29 4.43
C ALA A 210 -18.17 -16.41 4.69
N LYS A 211 -18.42 -17.26 5.71
CA LYS A 211 -17.57 -18.42 6.02
C LYS A 211 -17.53 -19.42 4.86
N ALA A 212 -18.68 -19.76 4.28
CA ALA A 212 -18.76 -20.66 3.13
C ALA A 212 -18.04 -20.09 1.90
N GLY A 213 -18.19 -18.79 1.65
CA GLY A 213 -17.49 -18.08 0.57
C GLY A 213 -15.98 -18.12 0.75
N LEU A 214 -15.48 -17.84 1.96
CA LEU A 214 -14.05 -17.90 2.28
C LEU A 214 -13.48 -19.32 2.14
N THR A 215 -14.20 -20.32 2.65
CA THR A 215 -13.84 -21.74 2.56
C THR A 215 -13.71 -22.18 1.09
N LYS A 216 -14.66 -21.75 0.26
CA LYS A 216 -14.63 -21.99 -1.19
C LYS A 216 -13.47 -21.25 -1.86
N ALA A 217 -13.21 -20.00 -1.48
CA ALA A 217 -12.13 -19.19 -2.06
C ALA A 217 -10.74 -19.81 -1.79
N LEU A 218 -10.50 -20.34 -0.59
CA LEU A 218 -9.25 -21.01 -0.22
C LEU A 218 -9.15 -22.47 -0.73
N GLY A 219 -10.27 -23.04 -1.20
CA GLY A 219 -10.31 -24.43 -1.68
C GLY A 219 -10.05 -25.44 -0.56
N VAL A 220 -10.64 -25.21 0.62
CA VAL A 220 -10.46 -26.01 1.85
C VAL A 220 -11.81 -26.53 2.33
N ALA A 221 -11.84 -27.58 3.15
CA ALA A 221 -13.09 -28.11 3.70
C ALA A 221 -13.60 -27.30 4.91
N ASP A 222 -12.66 -26.78 5.71
CA ASP A 222 -12.89 -25.92 6.86
C ASP A 222 -11.72 -24.93 7.04
N LEU A 223 -11.89 -23.97 7.95
CA LEU A 223 -10.91 -22.93 8.24
C LEU A 223 -10.03 -23.24 9.47
N GLY A 224 -10.22 -24.40 10.12
CA GLY A 224 -9.58 -24.75 11.38
C GLY A 224 -8.06 -24.90 11.25
N HIS A 225 -7.57 -25.25 10.07
CA HIS A 225 -6.13 -25.39 9.78
C HIS A 225 -5.36 -24.06 9.75
N LEU A 226 -6.04 -22.90 9.65
CA LEU A 226 -5.36 -21.60 9.56
C LEU A 226 -4.89 -21.08 10.91
N ASP A 227 -5.72 -21.25 11.95
CA ASP A 227 -5.41 -20.71 13.30
C ASP A 227 -6.17 -21.45 14.42
N LEU A 228 -6.59 -22.71 14.18
CA LEU A 228 -7.30 -23.53 15.17
C LEU A 228 -8.51 -22.84 15.81
N ASP A 229 -9.23 -22.02 15.01
CA ASP A 229 -10.37 -21.18 15.41
C ASP A 229 -10.07 -20.03 16.41
N ALA A 230 -8.80 -19.70 16.68
CA ALA A 230 -8.42 -18.62 17.60
C ALA A 230 -8.70 -17.20 17.04
N SER A 231 -8.68 -17.02 15.71
CA SER A 231 -8.91 -15.73 15.04
C SER A 231 -10.27 -15.61 14.33
N GLY A 232 -11.35 -16.01 14.99
CA GLY A 232 -12.70 -16.04 14.41
C GLY A 232 -13.17 -14.69 13.81
N THR A 233 -12.83 -13.57 14.45
CA THR A 233 -13.23 -12.23 13.97
C THR A 233 -12.41 -11.79 12.75
N ALA A 234 -11.12 -12.15 12.68
CA ALA A 234 -10.27 -11.90 11.51
C ALA A 234 -10.77 -12.66 10.28
N LEU A 235 -11.13 -13.93 10.45
CA LEU A 235 -11.70 -14.76 9.39
C LEU A 235 -13.09 -14.27 8.95
N GLU A 236 -13.90 -13.71 9.87
CA GLU A 236 -15.16 -13.06 9.52
C GLU A 236 -14.94 -11.81 8.64
N ALA A 237 -13.90 -11.01 8.90
CA ALA A 237 -13.52 -9.90 8.04
C ALA A 237 -13.07 -10.37 6.65
N ALA A 238 -12.23 -11.41 6.58
CA ALA A 238 -11.80 -11.98 5.31
C ALA A 238 -13.00 -12.49 4.50
N GLY A 239 -13.95 -13.18 5.15
CA GLY A 239 -15.18 -13.63 4.51
C GLY A 239 -16.07 -12.49 4.01
N LEU A 240 -16.14 -11.37 4.74
CA LEU A 240 -16.85 -10.16 4.29
C LEU A 240 -16.21 -9.59 3.01
N GLY A 241 -14.87 -9.47 3.00
CA GLY A 241 -14.12 -8.98 1.84
C GLY A 241 -14.26 -9.88 0.62
N VAL A 242 -14.18 -11.20 0.80
CA VAL A 242 -14.35 -12.20 -0.28
C VAL A 242 -15.76 -12.16 -0.85
N ASP A 243 -16.80 -12.08 -0.02
CA ASP A 243 -18.18 -12.00 -0.51
C ASP A 243 -18.44 -10.67 -1.25
N TYR A 244 -17.84 -9.57 -0.79
CA TYR A 244 -17.89 -8.29 -1.51
C TYR A 244 -17.21 -8.38 -2.88
N LEU A 245 -15.97 -8.87 -2.94
CA LEU A 245 -15.24 -9.06 -4.19
C LEU A 245 -15.99 -10.00 -5.15
N THR A 246 -16.54 -11.10 -4.65
CA THR A 246 -17.36 -12.04 -5.44
C THR A 246 -18.58 -11.34 -6.05
N THR A 247 -19.21 -10.45 -5.29
CA THR A 247 -20.36 -9.67 -5.75
C THR A 247 -19.95 -8.66 -6.82
N MET A 248 -18.88 -7.89 -6.62
CA MET A 248 -18.41 -6.87 -7.57
C MET A 248 -17.87 -7.49 -8.88
N LEU A 249 -17.15 -8.61 -8.77
CA LEU A 249 -16.55 -9.29 -9.92
C LEU A 249 -17.55 -10.11 -10.74
N HIS A 250 -18.74 -10.39 -10.19
CA HIS A 250 -19.70 -11.36 -10.73
C HIS A 250 -19.07 -12.73 -11.01
N ALA A 251 -18.10 -13.12 -10.19
CA ALA A 251 -17.32 -14.34 -10.34
C ALA A 251 -16.82 -14.82 -8.97
N ASN A 252 -16.58 -16.12 -8.81
CA ASN A 252 -15.96 -16.63 -7.59
C ASN A 252 -14.54 -16.10 -7.48
N VAL A 253 -14.19 -15.58 -6.30
CA VAL A 253 -12.82 -15.22 -5.96
C VAL A 253 -12.08 -16.48 -5.55
N ALA A 254 -10.88 -16.68 -6.08
CA ALA A 254 -9.92 -17.61 -5.54
C ALA A 254 -8.96 -16.85 -4.62
N LEU A 255 -8.67 -17.41 -3.45
CA LEU A 255 -7.61 -16.95 -2.57
C LEU A 255 -6.58 -18.07 -2.45
N VAL A 256 -5.32 -17.74 -2.70
CA VAL A 256 -4.24 -18.73 -2.75
C VAL A 256 -3.47 -18.75 -1.43
N ASP A 257 -3.32 -17.58 -0.82
CA ASP A 257 -2.67 -17.40 0.47
C ASP A 257 -3.46 -16.41 1.32
N LEU A 258 -3.74 -16.79 2.56
CA LEU A 258 -4.36 -15.94 3.56
C LEU A 258 -3.59 -16.13 4.86
N ASP A 259 -2.72 -15.15 5.16
CA ASP A 259 -1.95 -15.14 6.39
C ASP A 259 -2.83 -14.67 7.56
N VAL A 260 -2.91 -15.47 8.62
CA VAL A 260 -3.51 -15.03 9.89
C VAL A 260 -2.40 -14.42 10.72
N ALA A 261 -2.30 -13.10 10.63
CA ALA A 261 -1.29 -12.33 11.32
C ALA A 261 -1.64 -12.17 12.80
N GLU A 262 -0.72 -12.59 13.66
CA GLU A 262 -0.70 -12.13 15.04
C GLU A 262 -0.36 -10.63 15.09
N ASP A 263 -1.01 -9.91 16.00
CA ASP A 263 -0.74 -8.49 16.25
C ASP A 263 0.74 -8.22 16.63
N GLN A 264 1.44 -9.23 17.19
CA GLN A 264 2.85 -9.11 17.64
C GLN A 264 3.85 -9.96 16.83
N GLY A 265 3.43 -10.61 15.73
CA GLY A 265 4.28 -11.52 14.96
C GLY A 265 5.36 -10.86 14.08
N ALA A 266 5.42 -9.53 14.05
CA ALA A 266 6.33 -8.76 13.22
C ALA A 266 6.77 -7.46 13.91
N MET A 267 7.85 -6.85 13.43
CA MET A 267 8.23 -5.51 13.86
C MET A 267 7.12 -4.52 13.47
N VAL A 268 6.62 -3.79 14.44
CA VAL A 268 5.62 -2.75 14.20
C VAL A 268 6.31 -1.47 13.74
N LEU A 269 5.81 -0.92 12.63
CA LEU A 269 6.18 0.38 12.11
C LEU A 269 4.90 1.19 11.95
N ASP A 270 4.74 2.26 12.74
CA ASP A 270 3.59 3.15 12.60
C ASP A 270 3.75 4.06 11.37
N ARG A 271 2.67 4.74 10.97
CA ARG A 271 2.68 5.63 9.81
C ARG A 271 3.74 6.72 9.95
N THR A 272 3.87 7.29 11.15
CA THR A 272 4.84 8.35 11.44
C THR A 272 6.26 7.86 11.20
N THR A 273 6.58 6.64 11.63
CA THR A 273 7.87 5.98 11.41
C THR A 273 8.11 5.67 9.94
N LEU A 274 7.15 5.07 9.24
CA LEU A 274 7.29 4.79 7.81
C LEU A 274 7.55 6.07 6.99
N ARG A 275 6.87 7.17 7.36
CA ARG A 275 7.03 8.49 6.74
C ARG A 275 8.37 9.13 7.09
N ASN A 276 8.73 9.18 8.37
CA ASN A 276 9.95 9.84 8.85
C ASN A 276 11.23 9.11 8.43
N LEU A 277 11.15 7.79 8.27
CA LEU A 277 12.22 6.96 7.71
C LEU A 277 12.21 6.91 6.18
N GLU A 278 11.21 7.52 5.53
CA GLU A 278 11.07 7.56 4.07
C GLU A 278 11.15 6.15 3.43
N VAL A 279 10.47 5.18 4.04
CA VAL A 279 10.60 3.75 3.68
C VAL A 279 10.06 3.49 2.26
N ILE A 280 8.90 4.04 1.92
CA ILE A 280 8.21 3.81 0.64
C ILE A 280 8.32 5.01 -0.30
N SER A 281 8.27 6.21 0.27
CA SER A 281 8.33 7.48 -0.44
C SER A 281 9.02 8.51 0.44
N THR A 282 9.55 9.56 -0.19
CA THR A 282 10.10 10.72 0.51
C THR A 282 9.01 11.50 1.25
N LEU A 283 9.41 12.46 2.07
CA LEU A 283 8.48 13.42 2.71
C LEU A 283 7.68 14.24 1.68
N ALA A 284 8.23 14.44 0.48
CA ALA A 284 7.54 15.07 -0.65
C ALA A 284 6.59 14.12 -1.41
N GLY A 285 6.59 12.83 -1.07
CA GLY A 285 5.76 11.80 -1.70
C GLY A 285 6.39 11.16 -2.95
N GLU A 286 7.67 11.38 -3.20
CA GLU A 286 8.38 10.82 -4.36
C GLU A 286 8.89 9.41 -4.07
N HIS A 287 8.92 8.54 -5.10
CA HIS A 287 9.49 7.20 -4.95
C HIS A 287 11.03 7.25 -4.89
N GLU A 288 11.65 8.00 -5.79
CA GLU A 288 13.10 8.21 -5.81
C GLU A 288 13.56 8.89 -4.51
N GLY A 289 14.68 8.41 -3.96
CA GLY A 289 15.17 8.85 -2.65
C GLY A 289 14.58 8.11 -1.45
N SER A 290 13.60 7.22 -1.63
CA SER A 290 13.10 6.33 -0.55
C SER A 290 14.02 5.12 -0.30
N LEU A 291 13.84 4.44 0.85
CA LEU A 291 14.50 3.16 1.11
C LEU A 291 14.14 2.11 0.05
N LEU A 292 12.84 2.00 -0.29
CA LEU A 292 12.35 1.04 -1.28
C LEU A 292 13.04 1.22 -2.63
N ALA A 293 13.21 2.46 -3.10
CA ALA A 293 13.94 2.76 -4.32
C ALA A 293 15.43 2.40 -4.20
N ALA A 294 16.05 2.66 -3.05
CA ALA A 294 17.46 2.36 -2.82
C ALA A 294 17.75 0.84 -2.91
N VAL A 295 16.90 -0.01 -2.33
CA VAL A 295 17.11 -1.47 -2.33
C VAL A 295 16.39 -2.21 -3.47
N GLY A 296 15.53 -1.52 -4.23
CA GLY A 296 14.76 -2.09 -5.33
C GLY A 296 15.62 -2.63 -6.47
N ARG A 297 15.86 -3.94 -6.49
CA ARG A 297 16.55 -4.66 -7.58
C ARG A 297 15.76 -5.83 -8.19
N CYS A 298 14.51 -5.99 -7.75
CA CYS A 298 13.61 -7.02 -8.27
C CYS A 298 13.33 -6.82 -9.77
N ARG A 299 13.29 -7.92 -10.52
CA ARG A 299 13.06 -7.92 -11.97
C ARG A 299 11.60 -8.07 -12.34
N THR A 300 10.79 -8.64 -11.44
CA THR A 300 9.38 -8.91 -11.65
C THR A 300 8.50 -7.95 -10.86
N ALA A 301 7.26 -7.74 -11.32
CA ALA A 301 6.29 -6.90 -10.60
C ALA A 301 5.89 -7.52 -9.24
N MET A 302 5.66 -8.83 -9.22
CA MET A 302 5.42 -9.62 -8.00
C MET A 302 6.56 -9.53 -6.99
N GLY A 303 7.83 -9.59 -7.43
CA GLY A 303 9.00 -9.37 -6.59
C GLY A 303 9.03 -7.97 -5.96
N ARG A 304 8.73 -6.92 -6.75
CA ARG A 304 8.64 -5.53 -6.22
C ARG A 304 7.56 -5.38 -5.15
N ARG A 305 6.37 -5.96 -5.36
CA ARG A 305 5.30 -5.98 -4.34
C ARG A 305 5.74 -6.70 -3.07
N ARG A 306 6.43 -7.83 -3.21
CA ARG A 306 6.94 -8.61 -2.08
C ARG A 306 8.03 -7.89 -1.30
N LEU A 307 8.96 -7.22 -1.98
CA LEU A 307 9.98 -6.39 -1.34
C LEU A 307 9.32 -5.30 -0.49
N LYS A 308 8.34 -4.59 -1.05
CA LYS A 308 7.56 -3.59 -0.31
C LYS A 308 6.92 -4.21 0.94
N ALA A 309 6.28 -5.37 0.82
CA ALA A 309 5.68 -6.06 1.96
C ALA A 309 6.72 -6.41 3.05
N TRP A 310 7.90 -6.91 2.68
CA TRP A 310 8.97 -7.26 3.64
C TRP A 310 9.55 -6.03 4.36
N LEU A 311 9.62 -4.88 3.71
CA LEU A 311 10.07 -3.63 4.35
C LEU A 311 9.00 -3.01 5.25
N LEU A 312 7.72 -3.16 4.91
CA LEU A 312 6.59 -2.67 5.73
C LEU A 312 6.33 -3.56 6.94
N ARG A 313 6.71 -4.84 6.87
CA ARG A 313 6.52 -5.82 7.94
C ARG A 313 7.79 -6.66 8.14
N PRO A 314 8.86 -6.06 8.69
CA PRO A 314 10.07 -6.82 9.04
C PRO A 314 9.73 -7.93 10.03
N LEU A 315 10.44 -9.05 9.93
CA LEU A 315 10.16 -10.23 10.73
C LEU A 315 10.51 -10.02 12.21
N ASN A 316 9.83 -10.75 13.10
CA ASN A 316 10.19 -10.84 14.52
C ASN A 316 10.58 -12.27 14.93
N ASP A 317 10.93 -13.12 13.97
CA ASP A 317 11.40 -14.49 14.20
C ASP A 317 12.87 -14.65 13.75
N LEU A 318 13.73 -15.02 14.70
CA LEU A 318 15.17 -15.16 14.48
C LEU A 318 15.49 -16.23 13.42
N ALA A 319 14.72 -17.33 13.40
CA ALA A 319 14.96 -18.44 12.47
C ALA A 319 14.64 -18.02 11.03
N ALA A 320 13.47 -17.42 10.81
CA ALA A 320 13.08 -16.91 9.49
C ALA A 320 14.01 -15.79 8.99
N ILE A 321 14.45 -14.87 9.87
CA ILE A 321 15.44 -13.84 9.49
C ILE A 321 16.77 -14.48 9.08
N SER A 322 17.24 -15.46 9.85
CA SER A 322 18.50 -16.16 9.56
C SER A 322 18.43 -16.92 8.23
N ALA A 323 17.32 -17.60 7.96
CA ALA A 323 17.09 -18.30 6.68
C ALA A 323 17.16 -17.33 5.49
N ARG A 324 16.60 -16.12 5.59
CA ARG A 324 16.75 -15.09 4.55
C ARG A 324 18.20 -14.64 4.38
N HIS A 325 18.92 -14.39 5.48
CA HIS A 325 20.33 -14.00 5.43
C HIS A 325 21.22 -15.08 4.80
N ASP A 326 20.97 -16.36 5.10
CA ASP A 326 21.71 -17.49 4.52
C ASP A 326 21.47 -17.60 3.02
N ALA A 327 20.22 -17.46 2.57
CA ALA A 327 19.88 -17.42 1.14
C ALA A 327 20.58 -16.25 0.41
N VAL A 328 20.56 -15.04 0.99
CA VAL A 328 21.26 -13.86 0.43
C VAL A 328 22.77 -14.10 0.36
N LEU A 329 23.36 -14.75 1.37
CA LEU A 329 24.77 -15.14 1.38
C LEU A 329 25.09 -16.16 0.28
N ALA A 330 24.26 -17.20 0.14
CA ALA A 330 24.44 -18.25 -0.86
C ALA A 330 24.40 -17.68 -2.29
N LEU A 331 23.48 -16.76 -2.57
CA LEU A 331 23.39 -16.06 -3.86
C LEU A 331 24.58 -15.13 -4.10
N SER A 332 24.94 -14.29 -3.13
CA SER A 332 25.98 -13.27 -3.28
C SER A 332 27.39 -13.82 -3.52
N ARG A 333 27.66 -15.08 -3.10
CA ARG A 333 28.94 -15.78 -3.31
C ARG A 333 29.29 -16.01 -4.80
N SER A 334 28.30 -16.08 -5.70
CA SER A 334 28.53 -16.40 -7.12
C SER A 334 27.93 -15.33 -8.04
N SER A 335 28.79 -14.51 -8.67
CA SER A 335 28.35 -13.52 -9.67
C SER A 335 27.67 -14.17 -10.87
N ARG A 336 28.17 -15.35 -11.30
CA ARG A 336 27.56 -16.14 -12.37
C ARG A 336 26.12 -16.54 -12.04
N ARG A 337 25.85 -16.96 -10.79
CA ARG A 337 24.51 -17.34 -10.33
C ARG A 337 23.58 -16.12 -10.26
N LEU A 338 24.07 -14.99 -9.73
CA LEU A 338 23.29 -13.75 -9.71
C LEU A 338 22.90 -13.31 -11.11
N GLU A 339 23.81 -13.36 -12.09
CA GLU A 339 23.46 -13.00 -13.47
C GLU A 339 22.52 -14.03 -14.11
N ALA A 340 22.70 -15.33 -13.86
CA ALA A 340 21.80 -16.36 -14.35
C ALA A 340 20.35 -16.16 -13.87
N LEU A 341 20.15 -15.90 -12.56
CA LEU A 341 18.84 -15.56 -12.01
C LEU A 341 18.31 -14.26 -12.60
N ARG A 342 19.16 -13.24 -12.73
CA ARG A 342 18.76 -11.94 -13.31
C ARG A 342 18.21 -12.12 -14.72
N VAL A 343 18.91 -12.88 -15.57
CA VAL A 343 18.50 -13.16 -16.95
C VAL A 343 17.20 -13.97 -16.97
N ALA A 344 17.09 -15.00 -16.14
CA ALA A 344 15.89 -15.84 -16.08
C ALA A 344 14.64 -15.03 -15.69
N LEU A 345 14.75 -14.15 -14.68
CA LEU A 345 13.66 -13.31 -14.18
C LEU A 345 13.33 -12.11 -15.10
N THR A 346 14.30 -11.63 -15.88
CA THR A 346 14.11 -10.44 -16.73
C THR A 346 13.15 -10.73 -17.87
N GLY A 347 12.09 -9.91 -17.99
CA GLY A 347 11.07 -10.06 -19.02
C GLY A 347 9.99 -11.10 -18.68
N MET A 348 10.06 -11.72 -17.50
CA MET A 348 8.97 -12.54 -16.97
C MET A 348 7.77 -11.64 -16.67
N ARG A 349 6.61 -12.01 -17.22
CA ARG A 349 5.34 -11.32 -16.96
C ARG A 349 4.82 -11.65 -15.55
N ASP A 350 3.88 -10.85 -15.08
CA ASP A 350 3.34 -10.94 -13.72
C ASP A 350 2.49 -12.21 -13.54
N LEU A 351 3.13 -13.30 -13.09
CA LEU A 351 2.48 -14.60 -12.93
C LEU A 351 1.37 -14.57 -11.87
N GLU A 352 1.48 -13.76 -10.82
CA GLU A 352 0.41 -13.63 -9.81
C GLU A 352 -0.88 -13.13 -10.47
N ARG A 353 -0.76 -12.10 -11.32
CA ARG A 353 -1.87 -11.53 -12.07
C ARG A 353 -2.42 -12.48 -13.13
N LEU A 354 -1.54 -13.16 -13.87
CA LEU A 354 -1.94 -14.12 -14.90
C LEU A 354 -2.66 -15.34 -14.29
N ALA A 355 -2.24 -15.79 -13.10
CA ALA A 355 -2.92 -16.82 -12.34
C ALA A 355 -4.33 -16.37 -11.94
N THR A 356 -4.48 -15.15 -11.42
CA THR A 356 -5.78 -14.54 -11.10
C THR A 356 -6.69 -14.49 -12.33
N LEU A 357 -6.20 -13.99 -13.46
CA LEU A 357 -6.98 -13.93 -14.71
C LEU A 357 -7.44 -15.31 -15.20
N SER A 358 -6.54 -16.29 -15.10
CA SER A 358 -6.84 -17.67 -15.47
C SER A 358 -7.91 -18.26 -14.56
N GLY A 359 -7.80 -18.08 -13.24
CA GLY A 359 -8.78 -18.56 -12.26
C GLY A 359 -10.18 -17.97 -12.45
N HIS A 360 -10.28 -16.71 -12.88
CA HIS A 360 -11.57 -16.07 -13.22
C HIS A 360 -12.10 -16.43 -14.62
N GLY A 361 -11.35 -17.22 -15.41
CA GLY A 361 -11.71 -17.56 -16.78
C GLY A 361 -11.70 -16.36 -17.73
N ARG A 362 -10.94 -15.30 -17.40
CA ARG A 362 -10.89 -14.04 -18.16
C ARG A 362 -9.56 -13.78 -18.87
N ALA A 363 -8.58 -14.68 -18.75
CA ALA A 363 -7.34 -14.61 -19.52
C ALA A 363 -7.63 -14.61 -21.04
N ASN A 364 -7.00 -13.69 -21.77
CA ASN A 364 -7.02 -13.64 -23.24
C ASN A 364 -5.86 -14.48 -23.84
N ALA A 365 -5.77 -14.55 -25.17
CA ALA A 365 -4.72 -15.32 -25.85
C ALA A 365 -3.30 -14.82 -25.54
N ARG A 366 -3.11 -13.50 -25.42
CA ARG A 366 -1.81 -12.91 -25.06
C ARG A 366 -1.43 -13.21 -23.61
N ASP A 367 -2.39 -13.25 -22.70
CA ASP A 367 -2.17 -13.62 -21.30
C ASP A 367 -1.75 -15.09 -21.17
N LEU A 368 -2.37 -16.00 -21.94
CA LEU A 368 -1.95 -17.41 -21.96
C LEU A 368 -0.54 -17.56 -22.53
N VAL A 369 -0.22 -16.90 -23.65
CA VAL A 369 1.15 -16.90 -24.20
C VAL A 369 2.16 -16.32 -23.20
N ALA A 370 1.82 -15.21 -22.54
CA ALA A 370 2.65 -14.64 -21.48
C ALA A 370 2.86 -15.60 -20.30
N THR A 371 1.85 -16.42 -19.96
CA THR A 371 1.95 -17.46 -18.94
C THR A 371 2.95 -18.54 -19.37
N ALA A 372 2.85 -19.02 -20.61
CA ALA A 372 3.79 -20.00 -21.16
C ALA A 372 5.23 -19.49 -21.15
N VAL A 373 5.47 -18.27 -21.65
CA VAL A 373 6.80 -17.64 -21.65
C VAL A 373 7.38 -17.47 -20.25
N ALA A 374 6.54 -17.22 -19.25
CA ALA A 374 6.98 -17.12 -17.86
C ALA A 374 7.31 -18.50 -17.27
N LEU A 375 6.52 -19.53 -17.57
CA LEU A 375 6.76 -20.92 -17.16
C LEU A 375 8.06 -21.49 -17.79
N GLU A 376 8.30 -21.24 -19.07
CA GLU A 376 9.50 -21.67 -19.80
C GLU A 376 10.83 -21.15 -19.18
N ARG A 377 10.75 -20.11 -18.34
CA ARG A 377 11.89 -19.54 -17.62
C ARG A 377 12.16 -20.21 -16.27
N LEU A 378 11.17 -20.87 -15.69
CA LEU A 378 11.27 -21.49 -14.37
C LEU A 378 12.35 -22.58 -14.26
N PRO A 379 12.62 -23.43 -15.28
CA PRO A 379 13.75 -24.37 -15.21
C PRO A 379 15.12 -23.70 -15.00
N ALA A 380 15.31 -22.47 -15.48
CA ALA A 380 16.55 -21.72 -15.26
C ALA A 380 16.62 -21.15 -13.83
N VAL A 381 15.49 -20.73 -13.27
CA VAL A 381 15.37 -20.28 -11.88
C VAL A 381 15.63 -21.44 -10.92
N GLU A 382 14.96 -22.57 -11.14
CA GLU A 382 15.09 -23.79 -10.33
C GLU A 382 16.54 -24.27 -10.27
N ARG A 383 17.21 -24.39 -11.43
CA ARG A 383 18.63 -24.78 -11.49
C ARG A 383 19.52 -23.81 -10.73
N ALA A 384 19.32 -22.50 -10.89
CA ALA A 384 20.17 -21.52 -10.22
C ALA A 384 20.03 -21.54 -8.68
N CYS A 385 18.84 -21.86 -8.16
CA CYS A 385 18.58 -22.04 -6.74
C CYS A 385 19.11 -23.39 -6.22
N ASN A 386 18.90 -24.48 -6.96
CA ASN A 386 19.36 -25.83 -6.59
C ASN A 386 20.88 -26.02 -6.70
N ASP A 387 21.57 -25.17 -7.47
CA ASP A 387 23.04 -25.05 -7.49
C ASP A 387 23.63 -24.47 -6.17
N THR A 388 22.85 -24.45 -5.08
CA THR A 388 23.25 -24.05 -3.73
C THR A 388 22.84 -25.12 -2.72
N ASP A 389 23.55 -25.18 -1.59
CA ASP A 389 23.17 -26.02 -0.44
C ASP A 389 22.25 -25.27 0.55
N ASP A 390 21.62 -24.16 0.13
CA ASP A 390 20.78 -23.35 1.00
C ASP A 390 19.36 -23.92 1.09
N PRO A 391 18.86 -24.30 2.29
CA PRO A 391 17.56 -24.94 2.44
C PRO A 391 16.37 -24.09 1.98
N LEU A 392 16.43 -22.77 2.19
CA LEU A 392 15.33 -21.88 1.82
C LEU A 392 15.24 -21.75 0.30
N LEU A 393 16.37 -21.59 -0.39
CA LEU A 393 16.40 -21.53 -1.85
C LEU A 393 15.95 -22.85 -2.49
N GLN A 394 16.37 -23.99 -1.95
CA GLN A 394 15.93 -25.30 -2.42
C GLN A 394 14.41 -25.47 -2.22
N HIS A 395 13.89 -25.14 -1.04
CA HIS A 395 12.45 -25.19 -0.77
C HIS A 395 11.63 -24.28 -1.70
N LEU A 396 12.11 -23.07 -1.98
CA LEU A 396 11.45 -22.16 -2.93
C LEU A 396 11.55 -22.65 -4.38
N ALA A 397 12.58 -23.42 -4.72
CA ALA A 397 12.81 -23.96 -6.06
C ALA A 397 12.05 -25.27 -6.32
N GLU A 398 11.68 -26.02 -5.27
CA GLU A 398 10.96 -27.28 -5.39
C GLU A 398 9.73 -27.15 -6.29
N GLY A 399 9.64 -27.98 -7.33
CA GLY A 399 8.45 -28.07 -8.17
C GLY A 399 8.17 -26.83 -9.03
N LEU A 400 9.14 -25.93 -9.23
CA LEU A 400 8.99 -24.78 -10.12
C LEU A 400 8.66 -25.19 -11.58
N THR A 401 9.03 -26.41 -11.98
CA THR A 401 8.78 -27.01 -13.31
C THR A 401 7.50 -27.87 -13.37
N ALA A 402 6.67 -27.86 -12.33
CA ALA A 402 5.45 -28.69 -12.27
C ALA A 402 4.43 -28.39 -13.39
N LEU A 403 4.54 -27.24 -14.07
CA LEU A 403 3.62 -26.80 -15.12
C LEU A 403 4.27 -26.71 -16.51
N ASP A 404 5.42 -27.34 -16.75
CA ASP A 404 6.07 -27.35 -18.07
C ASP A 404 5.15 -27.90 -19.17
N ALA A 405 4.36 -28.93 -18.87
CA ALA A 405 3.37 -29.48 -19.80
C ALA A 405 2.26 -28.47 -20.17
N VAL A 406 1.91 -27.56 -19.25
CA VAL A 406 0.93 -26.49 -19.51
C VAL A 406 1.55 -25.45 -20.44
N ALA A 407 2.81 -25.07 -20.21
CA ALA A 407 3.54 -24.16 -21.09
C ALA A 407 3.61 -24.72 -22.51
N ASP A 408 4.04 -25.99 -22.65
CA ASP A 408 4.13 -26.70 -23.93
C ASP A 408 2.77 -26.75 -24.65
N ARG A 409 1.69 -27.03 -23.91
CA ARG A 409 0.34 -27.08 -24.48
C ARG A 409 -0.07 -25.71 -25.03
N ILE A 410 0.17 -24.63 -24.29
CA ILE A 410 -0.13 -23.27 -24.77
C ILE A 410 0.72 -22.94 -26.00
N SER A 411 2.04 -23.13 -25.93
CA SER A 411 2.99 -22.77 -26.99
C SER A 411 2.74 -23.56 -28.29
N ARG A 412 2.26 -24.81 -28.21
CA ARG A 412 1.85 -25.61 -29.39
C ARG A 412 0.48 -25.23 -29.95
N THR A 413 -0.41 -24.69 -29.12
CA THR A 413 -1.79 -24.37 -29.52
C THR A 413 -1.89 -22.95 -30.10
N LEU A 414 -1.28 -21.96 -29.45
CA LEU A 414 -1.41 -20.55 -29.83
C LEU A 414 -0.19 -20.04 -30.61
N VAL A 415 -0.45 -19.11 -31.53
CA VAL A 415 0.61 -18.36 -32.22
C VAL A 415 1.39 -17.45 -31.26
N ASP A 416 2.63 -17.11 -31.61
CA ASP A 416 3.50 -16.29 -30.74
C ASP A 416 2.98 -14.87 -30.50
N ALA A 417 2.30 -14.30 -31.50
CA ALA A 417 1.77 -12.94 -31.45
C ALA A 417 0.26 -12.94 -31.78
N PRO A 418 -0.60 -13.39 -30.84
CA PRO A 418 -2.03 -13.44 -31.11
C PRO A 418 -2.63 -12.03 -31.25
N PRO A 419 -3.71 -11.89 -32.02
CA PRO A 419 -4.44 -10.62 -32.18
C PRO A 419 -4.92 -10.05 -30.85
N LEU A 420 -5.20 -8.74 -30.84
CA LEU A 420 -5.72 -8.05 -29.65
C LEU A 420 -7.13 -8.53 -29.29
N THR A 421 -7.98 -8.76 -30.29
CA THR A 421 -9.34 -9.23 -30.09
C THR A 421 -9.44 -10.71 -30.43
N LEU A 422 -10.11 -11.47 -29.55
CA LEU A 422 -10.34 -12.91 -29.77
C LEU A 422 -11.26 -13.18 -30.98
N ARG A 423 -12.01 -12.15 -31.43
CA ARG A 423 -13.02 -12.25 -32.49
C ARG A 423 -12.45 -12.13 -33.90
N GLU A 424 -11.22 -11.66 -34.06
CA GLU A 424 -10.62 -11.47 -35.38
C GLU A 424 -10.14 -12.78 -36.02
N GLY A 425 -9.94 -13.85 -35.22
CA GLY A 425 -9.32 -15.11 -35.65
C GLY A 425 -7.81 -14.98 -35.83
N GLY A 426 -7.13 -16.06 -36.22
CA GLY A 426 -5.67 -16.14 -36.22
C GLY A 426 -5.07 -16.46 -34.84
N LEU A 427 -5.81 -17.17 -34.00
CA LEU A 427 -5.38 -17.53 -32.64
C LEU A 427 -4.50 -18.79 -32.63
N LEU A 428 -4.89 -19.80 -33.41
CA LEU A 428 -4.30 -21.13 -33.37
C LEU A 428 -3.13 -21.28 -34.36
N ARG A 429 -2.13 -22.09 -33.99
CA ARG A 429 -1.13 -22.58 -34.93
C ARG A 429 -1.73 -23.62 -35.88
N ASP A 430 -1.09 -23.79 -37.03
CA ASP A 430 -1.45 -24.83 -37.99
C ASP A 430 -1.18 -26.23 -37.39
N GLY A 431 -2.02 -27.21 -37.73
CA GLY A 431 -1.93 -28.59 -37.23
C GLY A 431 -2.59 -28.82 -35.88
N VAL A 432 -3.22 -27.80 -35.28
CA VAL A 432 -3.94 -27.91 -34.00
C VAL A 432 -5.34 -28.49 -34.18
N ASP A 433 -6.03 -28.11 -35.26
CA ASP A 433 -7.38 -28.57 -35.59
C ASP A 433 -7.50 -28.73 -37.12
N GLU A 434 -7.71 -29.96 -37.59
CA GLU A 434 -7.74 -30.29 -39.01
C GLU A 434 -8.85 -29.57 -39.79
N GLU A 435 -9.98 -29.29 -39.14
CA GLU A 435 -11.10 -28.59 -39.77
C GLU A 435 -10.81 -27.09 -39.89
N VAL A 436 -10.16 -26.50 -38.88
CA VAL A 436 -9.67 -25.11 -38.96
C VAL A 436 -8.66 -24.98 -40.11
N ASP A 437 -7.70 -25.90 -40.21
CA ASP A 437 -6.70 -25.90 -41.28
C ASP A 437 -7.33 -26.04 -42.67
N ARG A 438 -8.28 -26.98 -42.83
CA ARG A 438 -9.03 -27.16 -44.07
C ARG A 438 -9.80 -25.90 -44.46
N LEU A 439 -10.52 -25.29 -43.52
CA LEU A 439 -11.31 -24.08 -43.79
C LEU A 439 -10.41 -22.86 -44.05
N ARG A 440 -9.26 -22.74 -43.39
CA ARG A 440 -8.22 -21.73 -43.68
C ARG A 440 -7.68 -21.88 -45.11
N ALA A 441 -7.41 -23.11 -45.56
CA ALA A 441 -7.00 -23.38 -46.93
C ALA A 441 -8.07 -22.94 -47.95
N ILE A 442 -9.35 -23.29 -47.70
CA ILE A 442 -10.49 -22.86 -48.54
C ILE A 442 -10.60 -21.32 -48.58
N THR A 443 -10.41 -20.64 -47.44
CA THR A 443 -10.44 -19.17 -47.35
C THR A 443 -9.28 -18.53 -48.10
N GLY A 444 -8.09 -19.14 -48.04
CA GLY A 444 -6.90 -18.71 -48.79
C GLY A 444 -7.08 -18.83 -50.30
N GLU A 445 -7.55 -20.00 -50.77
CA GLU A 445 -7.90 -20.23 -52.19
C GLU A 445 -9.00 -19.29 -52.68
N GLY A 446 -10.03 -19.05 -51.85
CA GLY A 446 -11.10 -18.11 -52.15
C GLY A 446 -10.60 -16.67 -52.32
N THR A 447 -9.57 -16.26 -51.58
CA THR A 447 -8.97 -14.93 -51.71
C THR A 447 -8.20 -14.78 -53.02
N ALA A 448 -7.48 -15.83 -53.44
CA ALA A 448 -6.77 -15.87 -54.73
C ALA A 448 -7.72 -15.85 -55.93
N TRP A 449 -8.93 -16.39 -55.77
CA TRP A 449 -9.97 -16.35 -56.79
C TRP A 449 -10.35 -14.92 -57.17
N PHE A 450 -10.49 -13.97 -56.22
CA PHE A 450 -10.83 -12.58 -56.54
C PHE A 450 -9.76 -11.87 -57.38
N GLN A 451 -8.48 -12.18 -57.17
CA GLN A 451 -7.39 -11.63 -57.98
C GLN A 451 -7.42 -12.18 -59.42
N THR A 452 -7.70 -13.47 -59.55
CA THR A 452 -7.86 -14.12 -60.86
C THR A 452 -9.10 -13.58 -61.58
N TYR A 453 -10.21 -13.43 -60.86
CA TYR A 453 -11.47 -12.87 -61.36
C TYR A 453 -11.28 -11.40 -61.80
N GLU A 454 -10.56 -10.59 -61.03
CA GLU A 454 -10.18 -9.22 -61.42
C GLU A 454 -9.41 -9.20 -62.75
N THR A 455 -8.41 -10.07 -62.88
CA THR A 455 -7.57 -10.16 -64.08
C THR A 455 -8.39 -10.58 -65.30
N ASN A 456 -9.20 -11.63 -65.17
CA ASN A 456 -10.08 -12.11 -66.22
C ASN A 456 -11.09 -11.03 -66.67
N LEU A 457 -11.65 -10.27 -65.74
CA LEU A 457 -12.58 -9.17 -66.06
C LEU A 457 -11.88 -8.00 -66.74
N ARG A 458 -10.65 -7.65 -66.33
CA ARG A 458 -9.86 -6.60 -67.00
C ARG A 458 -9.58 -6.93 -68.45
N GLU A 459 -9.19 -8.17 -68.72
CA GLU A 459 -8.84 -8.65 -70.06
C GLU A 459 -10.08 -8.78 -70.95
N SER A 460 -11.12 -9.48 -70.48
CA SER A 460 -12.34 -9.73 -71.26
C SER A 460 -13.12 -8.47 -71.59
N LEU A 461 -13.21 -7.51 -70.66
CA LEU A 461 -13.94 -6.25 -70.87
C LEU A 461 -13.05 -5.12 -71.43
N SER A 462 -11.73 -5.34 -71.52
CA SER A 462 -10.75 -4.31 -71.91
C SER A 462 -10.90 -3.02 -71.08
N ILE A 463 -10.99 -3.18 -69.75
CA ILE A 463 -11.09 -2.10 -68.75
C ILE A 463 -9.88 -2.18 -67.81
N PRO A 464 -8.76 -1.49 -68.11
CA PRO A 464 -7.55 -1.57 -67.27
C PRO A 464 -7.74 -1.02 -65.85
N SER A 465 -8.69 -0.10 -65.67
CA SER A 465 -8.96 0.55 -64.38
C SER A 465 -9.89 -0.23 -63.44
N LEU A 466 -10.44 -1.37 -63.88
CA LEU A 466 -11.35 -2.20 -63.09
C LEU A 466 -10.63 -2.76 -61.85
N LYS A 467 -11.28 -2.70 -60.69
CA LYS A 467 -10.74 -3.26 -59.44
C LYS A 467 -11.81 -4.05 -58.70
N VAL A 468 -11.48 -5.23 -58.22
CA VAL A 468 -12.31 -6.03 -57.32
C VAL A 468 -11.86 -5.73 -55.90
N ARG A 469 -12.72 -5.14 -55.09
CA ARG A 469 -12.39 -4.63 -53.76
C ARG A 469 -13.43 -5.07 -52.74
N GLN A 470 -13.02 -5.11 -51.47
CA GLN A 470 -13.89 -5.41 -50.35
C GLN A 470 -14.17 -4.14 -49.54
N ASN A 471 -15.39 -4.00 -49.05
CA ASN A 471 -15.76 -2.99 -48.06
C ASN A 471 -16.66 -3.64 -46.99
N ARG A 472 -16.45 -3.25 -45.73
CA ARG A 472 -17.12 -3.83 -44.56
C ARG A 472 -18.65 -3.76 -44.59
N GLN A 473 -19.24 -2.75 -45.26
CA GLN A 473 -20.70 -2.55 -45.33
C GLN A 473 -21.34 -3.17 -46.58
N ILE A 474 -20.61 -3.25 -47.69
CA ILE A 474 -21.15 -3.68 -48.98
C ILE A 474 -20.53 -4.97 -49.51
N GLY A 475 -19.66 -5.63 -48.75
CA GLY A 475 -18.99 -6.87 -49.16
C GLY A 475 -18.00 -6.64 -50.31
N TRP A 476 -17.79 -7.68 -51.12
CA TRP A 476 -16.98 -7.57 -52.34
C TRP A 476 -17.76 -6.89 -53.46
N PHE A 477 -17.07 -6.05 -54.24
CA PHE A 477 -17.65 -5.32 -55.38
C PHE A 477 -16.60 -5.06 -56.46
N ILE A 478 -17.09 -4.77 -57.66
CA ILE A 478 -16.31 -4.38 -58.83
C ILE A 478 -16.41 -2.86 -58.97
N GLU A 479 -15.28 -2.16 -58.91
CA GLU A 479 -15.16 -0.72 -59.09
C GLU A 479 -14.74 -0.39 -60.51
N VAL A 480 -15.53 0.42 -61.21
CA VAL A 480 -15.25 0.88 -62.58
C VAL A 480 -15.28 2.41 -62.63
N THR A 481 -14.24 3.01 -63.21
CA THR A 481 -14.13 4.46 -63.39
C THR A 481 -15.14 4.98 -64.41
N ARG A 482 -15.55 6.25 -64.25
CA ARG A 482 -16.55 6.88 -65.13
C ARG A 482 -16.29 6.73 -66.64
N THR A 483 -15.02 6.74 -67.04
CA THR A 483 -14.56 6.65 -68.43
C THR A 483 -14.88 5.33 -69.13
N HIS A 484 -15.12 4.24 -68.39
CA HIS A 484 -15.30 2.89 -68.93
C HIS A 484 -16.67 2.29 -68.61
N LEU A 485 -17.63 3.09 -68.14
CA LEU A 485 -18.95 2.60 -67.73
C LEU A 485 -19.76 2.02 -68.89
N GLU A 486 -19.57 2.52 -70.11
CA GLU A 486 -20.23 2.01 -71.32
C GLU A 486 -19.80 0.57 -71.66
N LYS A 487 -18.66 0.12 -71.12
CA LYS A 487 -18.13 -1.24 -71.34
C LYS A 487 -18.60 -2.24 -70.28
N VAL A 488 -19.37 -1.81 -69.28
CA VAL A 488 -19.87 -2.68 -68.21
C VAL A 488 -21.09 -3.47 -68.74
N PRO A 489 -21.10 -4.81 -68.67
CA PRO A 489 -22.23 -5.61 -69.12
C PRO A 489 -23.53 -5.30 -68.37
N GLU A 490 -24.68 -5.44 -69.05
CA GLU A 490 -26.00 -5.26 -68.43
C GLU A 490 -26.30 -6.30 -67.33
N THR A 491 -25.58 -7.43 -67.32
CA THR A 491 -25.69 -8.47 -66.30
C THR A 491 -25.12 -8.05 -64.93
N PHE A 492 -24.41 -6.93 -64.86
CA PHE A 492 -23.82 -6.43 -63.61
C PHE A 492 -24.86 -5.60 -62.85
N THR A 493 -25.13 -5.99 -61.60
CA THR A 493 -26.07 -5.26 -60.76
C THR A 493 -25.37 -4.08 -60.09
N ARG A 494 -25.88 -2.86 -60.30
CA ARG A 494 -25.31 -1.64 -59.69
C ARG A 494 -25.59 -1.62 -58.19
N LYS A 495 -24.53 -1.51 -57.38
CA LYS A 495 -24.62 -1.49 -55.90
C LYS A 495 -24.47 -0.11 -55.30
N GLN A 496 -23.58 0.74 -55.83
CA GLN A 496 -23.36 2.10 -55.31
C GLN A 496 -22.77 3.03 -56.37
N GLN A 497 -23.16 4.30 -56.35
CA GLN A 497 -22.58 5.36 -57.19
C GLN A 497 -21.56 6.18 -56.39
N MET A 498 -20.39 6.45 -56.99
CA MET A 498 -19.30 7.23 -56.40
C MET A 498 -19.04 8.49 -57.24
N THR A 499 -18.30 9.46 -56.69
CA THR A 499 -17.96 10.71 -57.40
C THR A 499 -17.19 10.45 -58.71
N ASN A 500 -16.29 9.45 -58.73
CA ASN A 500 -15.38 9.16 -59.86
C ASN A 500 -15.65 7.80 -60.56
N GLY A 501 -16.73 7.10 -60.21
CA GLY A 501 -17.00 5.76 -60.75
C GLY A 501 -18.29 5.14 -60.22
N MET A 502 -18.51 3.87 -60.57
CA MET A 502 -19.63 3.07 -60.06
C MET A 502 -19.13 1.73 -59.52
N ARG A 503 -19.86 1.19 -58.54
CA ARG A 503 -19.63 -0.12 -57.92
C ARG A 503 -20.72 -1.10 -58.35
N PHE A 504 -20.32 -2.28 -58.79
CA PHE A 504 -21.18 -3.34 -59.29
C PHE A 504 -20.94 -4.66 -58.56
N VAL A 505 -21.91 -5.57 -58.64
CA VAL A 505 -21.81 -6.97 -58.21
C VAL A 505 -22.35 -7.89 -59.30
N THR A 506 -21.81 -9.10 -59.36
CA THR A 506 -22.32 -10.19 -60.21
C THR A 506 -22.81 -11.34 -59.33
N GLU A 507 -23.66 -12.21 -59.88
CA GLU A 507 -24.14 -13.41 -59.16
C GLU A 507 -22.97 -14.29 -58.71
N GLU A 508 -22.01 -14.55 -59.60
CA GLU A 508 -20.77 -15.30 -59.30
C GLU A 508 -19.95 -14.67 -58.17
N LEU A 509 -19.85 -13.33 -58.13
CA LEU A 509 -19.14 -12.60 -57.07
C LEU A 509 -19.87 -12.73 -55.74
N LEU A 510 -21.21 -12.66 -55.73
CA LEU A 510 -22.03 -12.76 -54.53
C LEU A 510 -21.99 -14.17 -53.94
N GLU A 511 -22.10 -15.21 -54.76
CA GLU A 511 -22.00 -16.61 -54.31
C GLU A 511 -20.64 -16.89 -53.65
N ARG A 512 -19.55 -16.39 -54.26
CA ARG A 512 -18.19 -16.54 -53.72
C ARG A 512 -17.97 -15.71 -52.45
N ASP A 513 -18.51 -14.49 -52.39
CA ASP A 513 -18.46 -13.64 -51.19
C ASP A 513 -19.18 -14.33 -50.02
N ASP A 514 -20.39 -14.87 -50.24
CA ASP A 514 -21.18 -15.55 -49.21
C ASP A 514 -20.50 -16.85 -48.70
N ALA A 515 -19.96 -17.66 -49.61
CA ALA A 515 -19.19 -18.85 -49.26
C ALA A 515 -17.93 -18.52 -48.44
N LEU A 516 -17.19 -17.46 -48.83
CA LEU A 516 -16.01 -17.00 -48.11
C LEU A 516 -16.36 -16.44 -46.72
N LEU A 517 -17.43 -15.65 -46.62
CA LEU A 517 -17.90 -15.07 -45.37
C LEU A 517 -18.34 -16.17 -44.39
N THR A 518 -19.06 -17.17 -44.89
CA THR A 518 -19.49 -18.35 -44.11
C THR A 518 -18.29 -19.14 -43.60
N ALA A 519 -17.31 -19.44 -44.47
CA ALA A 519 -16.08 -20.14 -44.09
C ALA A 519 -15.28 -19.35 -43.05
N THR A 520 -15.07 -18.04 -43.27
CA THR A 520 -14.32 -17.16 -42.35
C THR A 520 -14.99 -17.06 -40.99
N THR A 521 -16.32 -16.95 -40.96
CA THR A 521 -17.09 -16.91 -39.70
C THR A 521 -16.98 -18.23 -38.95
N ARG A 522 -17.05 -19.35 -39.66
CA ARG A 522 -16.89 -20.69 -39.07
C ARG A 522 -15.48 -20.92 -38.52
N VAL A 523 -14.44 -20.50 -39.23
CA VAL A 523 -13.03 -20.54 -38.74
C VAL A 523 -12.91 -19.77 -37.44
N ARG A 524 -13.40 -18.52 -37.39
CA ARG A 524 -13.34 -17.69 -36.17
C ARG A 524 -14.07 -18.33 -35.00
N ALA A 525 -15.24 -18.92 -35.24
CA ALA A 525 -16.01 -19.60 -34.20
C ALA A 525 -15.26 -20.82 -33.64
N LEU A 526 -14.73 -21.69 -34.51
CA LEU A 526 -13.97 -22.87 -34.11
C LEU A 526 -12.67 -22.50 -33.38
N GLU A 527 -11.93 -21.51 -33.88
CA GLU A 527 -10.73 -21.03 -33.18
C GLU A 527 -11.04 -20.48 -31.79
N TYR A 528 -12.13 -19.73 -31.65
CA TYR A 528 -12.58 -19.23 -30.36
C TYR A 528 -12.97 -20.37 -29.42
N GLU A 529 -13.67 -21.39 -29.93
CA GLU A 529 -14.03 -22.59 -29.16
C GLU A 529 -12.78 -23.31 -28.62
N ARG A 530 -11.80 -23.61 -29.48
CA ARG A 530 -10.53 -24.24 -29.08
C ARG A 530 -9.73 -23.38 -28.11
N PHE A 531 -9.73 -22.07 -28.30
CA PHE A 531 -9.13 -21.15 -27.34
C PHE A 531 -9.82 -21.22 -25.97
N VAL A 532 -11.16 -21.27 -25.92
CA VAL A 532 -11.92 -21.39 -24.67
C VAL A 532 -11.64 -22.72 -23.97
N GLU A 533 -11.51 -23.82 -24.72
CA GLU A 533 -11.08 -25.13 -24.18
C GLU A 533 -9.69 -25.05 -23.55
N LEU A 534 -8.72 -24.46 -24.25
CA LEU A 534 -7.37 -24.24 -23.71
C LEU A 534 -7.42 -23.38 -22.44
N ARG A 535 -8.15 -22.26 -22.47
CA ARG A 535 -8.30 -21.37 -21.31
C ARG A 535 -8.87 -22.08 -20.09
N ARG A 536 -9.88 -22.94 -20.28
CA ARG A 536 -10.46 -23.75 -19.19
C ARG A 536 -9.42 -24.70 -18.60
N ALA A 537 -8.66 -25.38 -19.45
CA ALA A 537 -7.61 -26.28 -18.98
C ALA A 537 -6.49 -25.55 -18.21
N VAL A 538 -6.09 -24.35 -18.63
CA VAL A 538 -5.11 -23.54 -17.89
C VAL A 538 -5.70 -23.06 -16.56
N ALA A 539 -6.99 -22.70 -16.51
CA ALA A 539 -7.67 -22.26 -15.30
C ALA A 539 -7.68 -23.31 -14.18
N GLU A 540 -7.69 -24.61 -14.52
CA GLU A 540 -7.57 -25.72 -13.55
C GLU A 540 -6.25 -25.67 -12.76
N HIS A 541 -5.21 -25.05 -13.33
CA HIS A 541 -3.89 -24.90 -12.70
C HIS A 541 -3.67 -23.51 -12.07
N ALA A 542 -4.69 -22.67 -11.97
CA ALA A 542 -4.56 -21.30 -11.44
C ALA A 542 -3.96 -21.24 -10.03
N ARG A 543 -4.34 -22.16 -9.14
CA ARG A 543 -3.78 -22.24 -7.77
C ARG A 543 -2.28 -22.55 -7.80
N THR A 544 -1.86 -23.53 -8.60
CA THR A 544 -0.46 -23.88 -8.76
C THR A 544 0.32 -22.72 -9.36
N LEU A 545 -0.21 -22.04 -10.40
CA LEU A 545 0.41 -20.85 -11.00
C LEU A 545 0.69 -19.75 -9.97
N SER A 546 -0.28 -19.47 -9.09
CA SER A 546 -0.09 -18.45 -8.04
C SER A 546 0.91 -18.88 -6.98
N LEU A 547 0.95 -20.16 -6.58
CA LEU A 547 1.98 -20.68 -5.67
C LEU A 547 3.39 -20.53 -6.28
N LEU A 548 3.55 -20.86 -7.57
CA LEU A 548 4.80 -20.65 -8.29
C LEU A 548 5.18 -19.17 -8.33
N ALA A 549 4.21 -18.30 -8.64
CA ALA A 549 4.42 -16.85 -8.67
C ALA A 549 4.90 -16.32 -7.31
N SER A 550 4.30 -16.79 -6.21
CA SER A 550 4.72 -16.45 -4.86
C SER A 550 6.16 -16.89 -4.59
N ARG A 551 6.53 -18.14 -4.91
CA ARG A 551 7.90 -18.63 -4.73
C ARG A 551 8.91 -17.82 -5.54
N VAL A 552 8.60 -17.53 -6.80
CA VAL A 552 9.45 -16.71 -7.68
C VAL A 552 9.59 -15.28 -7.15
N ALA A 553 8.51 -14.68 -6.64
CA ALA A 553 8.56 -13.36 -6.02
C ALA A 553 9.52 -13.34 -4.82
N SER A 554 9.52 -14.37 -3.96
CA SER A 554 10.48 -14.49 -2.85
C SER A 554 11.92 -14.61 -3.35
N ILE A 555 12.15 -15.44 -4.37
CA ILE A 555 13.47 -15.61 -5.00
C ILE A 555 13.97 -14.29 -5.58
N ASP A 556 13.10 -13.52 -6.25
CA ASP A 556 13.44 -12.22 -6.84
C ASP A 556 13.83 -11.17 -5.77
N VAL A 557 13.18 -11.17 -4.60
CA VAL A 557 13.57 -10.30 -3.48
C VAL A 557 14.92 -10.71 -2.90
N LEU A 558 15.13 -12.00 -2.64
CA LEU A 558 16.41 -12.52 -2.12
C LEU A 558 17.56 -12.26 -3.11
N HIS A 559 17.31 -12.43 -4.41
CA HIS A 559 18.21 -12.04 -5.49
C HIS A 559 18.51 -10.54 -5.43
N GLY A 560 17.48 -9.70 -5.31
CA GLY A 560 17.63 -8.26 -5.21
C GLY A 560 18.50 -7.83 -4.03
N PHE A 561 18.27 -8.39 -2.84
CA PHE A 561 19.13 -8.15 -1.67
C PHE A 561 20.56 -8.60 -1.90
N ALA A 562 20.79 -9.78 -2.51
CA ALA A 562 22.12 -10.27 -2.81
C ALA A 562 22.87 -9.40 -3.84
N VAL A 563 22.16 -8.86 -4.83
CA VAL A 563 22.71 -7.89 -5.78
C VAL A 563 23.14 -6.61 -5.06
N VAL A 564 22.26 -6.00 -4.26
CA VAL A 564 22.58 -4.78 -3.50
C VAL A 564 23.77 -5.03 -2.57
N ALA A 565 23.75 -6.16 -1.87
CA ALA A 565 24.82 -6.50 -0.93
C ALA A 565 26.19 -6.59 -1.61
N ARG A 566 26.24 -7.19 -2.79
CA ARG A 566 27.48 -7.31 -3.56
C ARG A 566 27.91 -5.99 -4.21
N GLU A 567 26.99 -5.26 -4.83
CA GLU A 567 27.25 -3.96 -5.47
C GLU A 567 27.78 -2.93 -4.47
N ARG A 568 27.22 -2.92 -3.27
CA ARG A 568 27.47 -1.89 -2.25
C ARG A 568 28.37 -2.36 -1.10
N ARG A 569 28.86 -3.61 -1.15
CA ARG A 569 29.67 -4.25 -0.10
C ARG A 569 28.98 -4.18 1.27
N TRP A 570 27.70 -4.50 1.30
CA TRP A 570 26.97 -4.64 2.56
C TRP A 570 27.33 -5.95 3.23
N THR A 571 27.26 -5.97 4.55
CA THR A 571 27.71 -7.09 5.37
C THR A 571 26.52 -7.85 5.94
N ARG A 572 26.67 -9.16 6.09
CA ARG A 572 25.68 -9.99 6.78
C ARG A 572 25.60 -9.56 8.26
N PRO A 573 24.44 -9.14 8.78
CA PRO A 573 24.30 -8.85 10.20
C PRO A 573 24.24 -10.15 11.02
N THR A 574 24.72 -10.08 12.26
CA THR A 574 24.49 -11.13 13.27
C THR A 574 23.27 -10.75 14.10
N MET A 575 22.20 -11.52 14.00
CA MET A 575 20.98 -11.30 14.78
C MET A 575 21.09 -11.93 16.17
N MET A 576 20.52 -11.29 17.18
CA MET A 576 20.58 -11.75 18.57
C MET A 576 19.24 -11.51 19.28
N GLU A 577 18.87 -12.34 20.25
CA GLU A 577 17.71 -12.09 21.11
C GLU A 577 17.97 -10.97 22.13
N SER A 578 19.23 -10.75 22.52
CA SER A 578 19.62 -9.68 23.44
C SER A 578 19.31 -8.31 22.85
N GLY A 579 18.87 -7.35 23.65
CA GLY A 579 18.68 -5.95 23.23
C GLY A 579 19.96 -5.15 22.96
N ASP A 580 21.07 -5.79 22.64
CA ASP A 580 22.33 -5.13 22.25
C ASP A 580 22.26 -4.72 20.77
N LEU A 581 22.81 -3.56 20.42
CA LEU A 581 22.87 -3.10 19.02
C LEU A 581 24.25 -2.50 18.77
N VAL A 582 25.05 -3.15 17.94
CA VAL A 582 26.41 -2.70 17.62
C VAL A 582 26.55 -2.63 16.11
N LEU A 583 26.77 -1.43 15.58
CA LEU A 583 26.98 -1.16 14.18
C LEU A 583 28.36 -0.49 14.03
N GLU A 584 29.25 -1.10 13.26
CA GLU A 584 30.56 -0.53 12.93
C GLU A 584 30.53 -0.03 11.48
N GLY A 585 30.99 1.20 11.26
CA GLY A 585 31.02 1.84 9.94
C GLY A 585 29.64 1.96 9.29
N ALA A 586 28.59 2.23 10.06
CA ALA A 586 27.22 2.28 9.57
C ALA A 586 26.99 3.44 8.61
N ARG A 587 26.27 3.17 7.52
CA ARG A 587 25.94 4.13 6.48
C ARG A 587 24.45 4.17 6.21
N HIS A 588 23.93 5.34 5.89
CA HIS A 588 22.54 5.52 5.51
C HIS A 588 22.30 4.87 4.12
N PRO A 589 21.41 3.88 3.97
CA PRO A 589 21.28 3.08 2.74
C PRO A 589 20.86 3.91 1.50
N VAL A 590 20.23 5.07 1.70
CA VAL A 590 19.92 6.01 0.62
C VAL A 590 21.09 6.95 0.31
N LEU A 591 21.73 7.53 1.35
CA LEU A 591 22.68 8.62 1.19
C LEU A 591 24.13 8.15 1.00
N GLU A 592 24.43 6.87 1.24
CA GLU A 592 25.79 6.29 1.10
C GLU A 592 26.37 6.45 -0.31
N ARG A 593 25.53 6.69 -1.33
CA ARG A 593 25.95 6.91 -2.72
C ARG A 593 26.50 8.31 -2.96
N ASN A 594 26.27 9.24 -2.03
CA ASN A 594 26.77 10.60 -2.16
C ASN A 594 28.29 10.61 -1.95
N PRO A 595 29.06 11.25 -2.85
CA PRO A 595 30.50 11.41 -2.67
C PRO A 595 30.81 12.11 -1.33
N GLY A 596 31.67 11.52 -0.52
CA GLY A 596 32.07 12.09 0.78
C GLY A 596 31.15 11.74 1.96
N TYR A 597 30.23 10.78 1.83
CA TYR A 597 29.47 10.26 2.97
C TYR A 597 30.39 9.68 4.04
N VAL A 598 30.19 10.06 5.30
CA VAL A 598 31.01 9.65 6.44
C VAL A 598 30.30 8.53 7.23
N PRO A 599 30.86 7.31 7.30
CA PRO A 599 30.30 6.22 8.10
C PRO A 599 30.48 6.49 9.61
N ASN A 600 29.56 5.99 10.43
CA ASN A 600 29.59 6.19 11.88
C ASN A 600 29.30 4.89 12.64
N ASP A 601 29.93 4.75 13.81
CA ASP A 601 29.67 3.63 14.71
C ASP A 601 28.47 3.92 15.60
N LEU A 602 27.77 2.86 16.02
CA LEU A 602 26.68 2.92 16.99
C LEU A 602 26.79 1.74 17.94
N ARG A 603 26.62 2.00 19.24
CA ARG A 603 26.61 0.93 20.25
C ARG A 603 25.55 1.20 21.33
N PHE A 604 24.68 0.21 21.53
CA PHE A 604 23.82 0.05 22.69
C PHE A 604 24.17 -1.25 23.43
N ASP A 605 24.15 -1.18 24.74
CA ASP A 605 24.30 -2.32 25.65
C ASP A 605 23.48 -2.09 26.93
N LYS A 606 23.60 -2.97 27.93
CA LYS A 606 22.85 -2.84 29.19
C LYS A 606 23.15 -1.54 29.97
N LYS A 607 24.34 -0.95 29.80
CA LYS A 607 24.77 0.29 30.46
C LYS A 607 24.64 1.52 29.57
N ARG A 608 24.39 1.33 28.28
CA ARG A 608 24.24 2.37 27.27
C ARG A 608 22.92 2.15 26.53
N ARG A 609 21.84 2.70 27.08
CA ARG A 609 20.45 2.53 26.61
C ARG A 609 19.89 3.80 25.98
N LEU A 610 20.34 4.98 26.41
CA LEU A 610 19.91 6.27 25.87
C LEU A 610 21.15 7.07 25.47
N LEU A 611 21.28 7.40 24.19
CA LEU A 611 22.33 8.28 23.67
C LEU A 611 21.79 9.69 23.52
N LEU A 612 22.30 10.63 24.33
CA LEU A 612 22.04 12.05 24.17
C LEU A 612 22.98 12.61 23.11
N ILE A 613 22.44 12.95 21.94
CA ILE A 613 23.20 13.41 20.78
C ILE A 613 23.14 14.94 20.73
N THR A 614 24.29 15.57 20.93
CA THR A 614 24.46 17.03 20.88
C THR A 614 25.29 17.46 19.67
N GLY A 615 25.22 18.74 19.31
CA GLY A 615 25.97 19.32 18.20
C GLY A 615 25.10 20.13 17.23
N PRO A 616 25.70 20.78 16.23
CA PRO A 616 25.00 21.70 15.33
C PRO A 616 23.96 20.99 14.44
N ASN A 617 22.95 21.73 13.96
CA ASN A 617 21.84 21.17 13.17
C ASN A 617 22.30 20.56 11.84
N MET A 618 23.28 21.18 11.18
CA MET A 618 23.90 20.66 9.97
C MET A 618 24.97 19.58 10.23
N GLY A 619 25.18 19.17 11.49
CA GLY A 619 26.15 18.13 11.84
C GLY A 619 25.77 16.74 11.32
N GLY A 620 24.49 16.48 11.07
CA GLY A 620 24.02 15.16 10.61
C GLY A 620 23.35 14.31 11.69
N LYS A 621 22.93 14.91 12.82
CA LYS A 621 22.20 14.23 13.92
C LYS A 621 21.03 13.40 13.40
N SER A 622 20.09 14.01 12.67
CA SER A 622 18.91 13.30 12.14
C SER A 622 19.27 12.19 11.16
N THR A 623 20.39 12.33 10.41
CA THR A 623 20.89 11.28 9.51
C THR A 623 21.42 10.09 10.31
N TYR A 624 22.14 10.34 11.39
CA TYR A 624 22.64 9.29 12.29
C TYR A 624 21.48 8.52 12.95
N LEU A 625 20.47 9.24 13.45
CA LEU A 625 19.22 8.66 13.97
C LEU A 625 18.58 7.71 12.95
N ARG A 626 18.26 8.22 11.76
CA ARG A 626 17.62 7.44 10.70
C ARG A 626 18.46 6.24 10.25
N THR A 627 19.79 6.38 10.22
CA THR A 627 20.71 5.29 9.86
C THR A 627 20.53 4.09 10.78
N ALA A 628 20.48 4.31 12.10
CA ALA A 628 20.28 3.23 13.07
C ALA A 628 18.97 2.46 12.85
N ALA A 629 17.86 3.18 12.62
CA ALA A 629 16.55 2.58 12.36
C ALA A 629 16.52 1.81 11.04
N LEU A 630 17.03 2.40 9.96
CA LEU A 630 17.02 1.79 8.64
C LEU A 630 17.90 0.54 8.57
N VAL A 631 19.07 0.55 9.22
CA VAL A 631 19.94 -0.63 9.34
C VAL A 631 19.23 -1.75 10.09
N THR A 632 18.57 -1.43 11.20
CA THR A 632 17.80 -2.40 12.00
C THR A 632 16.64 -2.99 11.19
N LEU A 633 15.89 -2.14 10.48
CA LEU A 633 14.79 -2.54 9.61
C LEU A 633 15.27 -3.50 8.51
N LEU A 634 16.37 -3.16 7.81
CA LEU A 634 16.94 -4.02 6.78
C LEU A 634 17.38 -5.38 7.32
N ALA A 635 18.01 -5.40 8.50
CA ALA A 635 18.44 -6.63 9.15
C ALA A 635 17.24 -7.56 9.47
N GLN A 636 16.15 -7.02 10.05
CA GLN A 636 14.94 -7.82 10.32
C GLN A 636 14.09 -8.11 9.09
N ALA A 637 14.25 -7.36 7.99
CA ALA A 637 13.66 -7.71 6.70
C ALA A 637 14.38 -8.90 6.03
N GLY A 638 15.57 -9.28 6.51
CA GLY A 638 16.40 -10.36 5.96
C GLY A 638 17.42 -9.89 4.91
N SER A 639 17.68 -8.58 4.82
CA SER A 639 18.71 -8.00 3.97
C SER A 639 20.04 -7.89 4.71
N PHE A 640 21.13 -7.83 3.95
CA PHE A 640 22.41 -7.37 4.51
C PHE A 640 22.35 -5.88 4.83
N THR A 641 23.27 -5.42 5.67
CA THR A 641 23.25 -4.05 6.19
C THR A 641 24.42 -3.22 5.66
N PRO A 642 24.22 -1.90 5.46
CA PRO A 642 25.26 -0.95 5.05
C PRO A 642 26.25 -0.63 6.19
N CYS A 643 26.89 -1.67 6.73
CA CYS A 643 27.85 -1.60 7.82
C CYS A 643 29.10 -2.42 7.45
N ASP A 644 30.21 -2.12 8.12
CA ASP A 644 31.41 -2.96 8.05
C ASP A 644 31.23 -4.20 8.94
N ARG A 645 30.59 -4.03 10.10
CA ARG A 645 30.07 -5.11 10.94
C ARG A 645 28.76 -4.70 11.61
N ALA A 646 27.84 -5.64 11.79
CA ALA A 646 26.57 -5.38 12.46
C ALA A 646 26.18 -6.55 13.37
N ARG A 647 25.85 -6.24 14.62
CA ARG A 647 25.21 -7.13 15.60
C ARG A 647 23.90 -6.47 16.03
N VAL A 648 22.77 -7.06 15.66
CA VAL A 648 21.45 -6.44 15.82
C VAL A 648 20.60 -7.31 16.73
N GLY A 649 20.32 -6.79 17.92
CA GLY A 649 19.32 -7.34 18.82
C GLY A 649 17.92 -7.14 18.29
N MET A 650 17.04 -8.13 18.43
CA MET A 650 15.64 -8.08 17.98
C MET A 650 14.93 -6.82 18.47
N VAL A 651 14.23 -6.15 17.57
CA VAL A 651 13.41 -4.96 17.83
C VAL A 651 11.96 -5.30 17.49
N ASP A 652 11.08 -5.07 18.46
CA ASP A 652 9.63 -5.28 18.31
C ASP A 652 8.93 -4.08 17.65
N ARG A 653 9.42 -2.87 17.90
CA ARG A 653 8.86 -1.64 17.32
C ARG A 653 9.93 -0.55 17.19
N ILE A 654 9.86 0.19 16.09
CA ILE A 654 10.63 1.43 15.90
C ILE A 654 9.68 2.61 16.07
N PHE A 655 10.06 3.56 16.92
CA PHE A 655 9.36 4.83 17.09
C PHE A 655 10.21 5.96 16.58
N THR A 656 9.58 6.91 15.90
CA THR A 656 10.28 8.12 15.44
C THR A 656 9.50 9.37 15.76
N ARG A 657 10.25 10.36 16.23
CA ARG A 657 9.87 11.75 16.32
C ARG A 657 10.96 12.55 15.63
N VAL A 658 10.88 12.68 14.31
CA VAL A 658 11.89 13.38 13.49
C VAL A 658 11.21 14.50 12.71
N GLY A 659 11.31 15.73 13.21
CA GLY A 659 10.81 16.95 12.54
C GLY A 659 9.30 17.20 12.67
N ALA A 660 8.90 18.47 12.71
CA ALA A 660 7.49 18.88 12.73
C ALA A 660 6.98 19.08 11.29
N SER A 661 5.87 18.43 10.95
CA SER A 661 5.03 18.81 9.81
C SER A 661 3.70 19.28 10.39
N ASP A 662 3.25 20.49 10.04
CA ASP A 662 1.96 21.00 10.50
C ASP A 662 0.81 20.07 10.09
N ASP A 663 -0.22 19.95 10.95
CA ASP A 663 -1.56 19.51 10.55
C ASP A 663 -2.51 20.72 10.60
N LEU A 664 -2.27 21.67 9.69
CA LEU A 664 -3.08 22.89 9.52
C LEU A 664 -4.56 22.56 9.29
N LEU A 665 -4.86 21.41 8.67
CA LEU A 665 -6.22 20.98 8.35
C LEU A 665 -7.04 20.62 9.60
N ARG A 666 -6.39 20.25 10.71
CA ARG A 666 -7.08 19.89 11.98
C ARG A 666 -6.96 20.93 13.08
N GLY A 667 -6.36 22.08 12.82
CA GLY A 667 -6.24 23.18 13.78
C GLY A 667 -5.44 22.82 15.04
N ARG A 668 -4.56 21.82 14.98
CA ARG A 668 -3.70 21.41 16.11
C ARG A 668 -2.35 22.09 16.02
N SER A 669 -1.84 22.61 17.14
CA SER A 669 -0.50 23.21 17.19
C SER A 669 0.59 22.15 17.01
N THR A 670 1.73 22.55 16.45
CA THR A 670 2.92 21.70 16.27
C THR A 670 3.37 21.08 17.58
N PHE A 671 3.37 21.86 18.66
CA PHE A 671 3.73 21.40 19.99
C PHE A 671 2.73 20.37 20.56
N MET A 672 1.43 20.54 20.34
CA MET A 672 0.44 19.56 20.81
C MET A 672 0.61 18.22 20.09
N MET A 673 0.82 18.24 18.77
CA MET A 673 1.09 17.02 18.00
C MET A 673 2.37 16.33 18.47
N GLU A 674 3.42 17.11 18.72
CA GLU A 674 4.67 16.62 19.30
C GLU A 674 4.45 15.93 20.65
N MET A 675 3.67 16.53 21.55
CA MET A 675 3.37 15.94 22.86
C MET A 675 2.51 14.67 22.75
N ILE A 676 1.59 14.61 21.79
CA ILE A 676 0.80 13.39 21.51
C ILE A 676 1.71 12.27 21.02
N GLU A 677 2.65 12.55 20.12
CA GLU A 677 3.63 11.58 19.61
C GLU A 677 4.53 11.07 20.75
N VAL A 678 5.09 11.95 21.57
CA VAL A 678 5.91 11.56 22.73
C VAL A 678 5.09 10.74 23.73
N ALA A 679 3.85 11.14 24.03
CA ALA A 679 2.97 10.38 24.93
C ALA A 679 2.66 8.98 24.36
N HIS A 680 2.49 8.87 23.04
CA HIS A 680 2.30 7.59 22.36
C HIS A 680 3.52 6.67 22.55
N ILE A 681 4.73 7.20 22.33
CA ILE A 681 5.99 6.47 22.55
C ILE A 681 6.07 5.98 24.00
N LEU A 682 5.88 6.87 24.97
CA LEU A 682 6.02 6.54 26.40
C LEU A 682 5.03 5.48 26.90
N ARG A 683 3.86 5.37 26.26
CA ARG A 683 2.82 4.38 26.60
C ARG A 683 3.05 3.02 25.97
N ARG A 684 3.68 2.97 24.79
CA ARG A 684 3.73 1.79 23.94
C ARG A 684 5.11 1.18 23.74
N ALA A 685 6.17 1.92 24.03
CA ALA A 685 7.52 1.39 23.92
C ALA A 685 7.74 0.29 24.96
N THR A 686 8.45 -0.76 24.56
CA THR A 686 8.89 -1.85 25.42
C THR A 686 10.43 -1.79 25.57
N PRO A 687 11.04 -2.57 26.47
CA PRO A 687 12.49 -2.65 26.57
C PRO A 687 13.19 -3.08 25.26
N ASN A 688 12.47 -3.76 24.36
CA ASN A 688 12.98 -4.20 23.07
C ASN A 688 12.78 -3.17 21.95
N SER A 689 12.07 -2.07 22.20
CA SER A 689 11.83 -1.05 21.17
C SER A 689 13.07 -0.20 20.89
N LEU A 690 13.10 0.40 19.70
CA LEU A 690 14.07 1.40 19.28
C LEU A 690 13.37 2.75 19.11
N VAL A 691 13.80 3.76 19.87
CA VAL A 691 13.17 5.08 19.91
C VAL A 691 14.11 6.15 19.35
N LEU A 692 13.61 6.96 18.43
CA LEU A 692 14.34 8.06 17.80
C LEU A 692 13.63 9.37 18.13
N LEU A 693 14.28 10.22 18.93
CA LEU A 693 13.76 11.51 19.36
C LEU A 693 14.64 12.62 18.79
N ASP A 694 14.05 13.55 18.05
CA ASP A 694 14.77 14.68 17.44
C ASP A 694 14.14 16.00 17.89
N GLU A 695 14.91 16.78 18.66
CA GLU A 695 14.59 18.14 19.13
C GLU A 695 13.23 18.29 19.85
N ILE A 696 12.89 17.36 20.76
CA ILE A 696 11.70 17.51 21.61
C ILE A 696 11.80 18.77 22.48
N GLY A 697 10.67 19.47 22.67
CA GLY A 697 10.50 20.64 23.51
C GLY A 697 10.62 21.96 22.76
N ARG A 698 10.90 21.93 21.45
CA ARG A 698 11.23 23.14 20.68
C ARG A 698 10.04 24.09 20.44
N GLY A 699 8.81 23.58 20.43
CA GLY A 699 7.61 24.35 20.12
C GLY A 699 7.04 25.21 21.26
N THR A 700 7.71 25.32 22.40
CA THR A 700 7.24 26.01 23.61
C THR A 700 8.33 26.87 24.25
N SER A 701 8.08 27.44 25.43
CA SER A 701 9.08 28.19 26.20
C SER A 701 10.31 27.33 26.49
N THR A 702 11.51 27.92 26.48
CA THR A 702 12.77 27.17 26.61
C THR A 702 12.82 26.30 27.87
N PHE A 703 12.33 26.81 29.00
CA PHE A 703 12.33 26.09 30.27
C PHE A 703 11.25 25.00 30.34
N ASP A 704 10.07 25.23 29.77
CA ASP A 704 9.04 24.18 29.69
C ASP A 704 9.50 23.03 28.79
N GLY A 705 10.05 23.37 27.62
CA GLY A 705 10.59 22.41 26.66
C GLY A 705 11.73 21.58 27.25
N LEU A 706 12.69 22.24 27.92
CA LEU A 706 13.77 21.57 28.64
C LEU A 706 13.25 20.63 29.73
N SER A 707 12.30 21.11 30.55
CA SER A 707 11.73 20.32 31.66
C SER A 707 11.04 19.05 31.16
N ILE A 708 10.30 19.16 30.04
CA ILE A 708 9.65 18.01 29.41
C ILE A 708 10.70 17.06 28.84
N ALA A 709 11.66 17.55 28.05
CA ALA A 709 12.71 16.73 27.46
C ALA A 709 13.53 15.97 28.52
N TRP A 710 13.81 16.62 29.65
CA TRP A 710 14.44 16.01 30.81
C TRP A 710 13.58 14.88 31.38
N ALA A 711 12.33 15.18 31.74
CA ALA A 711 11.43 14.19 32.36
C ALA A 711 11.20 12.97 31.45
N VAL A 712 11.08 13.21 30.14
CA VAL A 712 10.97 12.15 29.12
C VAL A 712 12.23 11.28 29.10
N SER A 713 13.42 11.89 29.13
CA SER A 713 14.70 11.15 29.15
C SER A 713 14.82 10.26 30.38
N GLU A 714 14.45 10.77 31.55
CA GLU A 714 14.47 10.01 32.80
C GLU A 714 13.48 8.83 32.77
N ASP A 715 12.25 9.06 32.32
CA ASP A 715 11.21 8.04 32.27
C ASP A 715 11.59 6.92 31.28
N ILE A 716 12.13 7.28 30.11
CA ILE A 716 12.64 6.31 29.14
C ILE A 716 13.78 5.48 29.75
N ALA A 717 14.78 6.13 30.34
CA ALA A 717 15.95 5.43 30.86
C ALA A 717 15.61 4.52 32.06
N ARG A 718 14.74 4.97 32.96
CA ARG A 718 14.44 4.26 34.22
C ARG A 718 13.27 3.28 34.12
N ARG A 719 12.15 3.69 33.52
CA ARG A 719 10.91 2.87 33.46
C ARG A 719 10.88 1.96 32.24
N LEU A 720 11.21 2.49 31.07
CA LEU A 720 11.10 1.74 29.81
C LEU A 720 12.34 0.90 29.51
N GLY A 721 13.53 1.46 29.74
CA GLY A 721 14.81 0.78 29.50
C GLY A 721 15.08 0.43 28.03
N CYS A 722 14.40 1.10 27.10
CA CYS A 722 14.49 0.85 25.66
C CYS A 722 15.70 1.54 25.01
N ARG A 723 16.10 1.07 23.82
CA ARG A 723 17.20 1.68 23.05
C ARG A 723 16.73 3.03 22.49
N THR A 724 17.37 4.12 22.88
CA THR A 724 16.92 5.47 22.53
C THR A 724 18.06 6.32 21.99
N LEU A 725 17.83 6.94 20.83
CA LEU A 725 18.66 8.00 20.27
C LEU A 725 17.91 9.30 20.45
N PHE A 726 18.44 10.21 21.27
CA PHE A 726 17.82 11.50 21.51
C PHE A 726 18.75 12.63 21.06
N ALA A 727 18.50 13.17 19.86
CA ALA A 727 19.10 14.40 19.39
C ALA A 727 18.44 15.62 20.05
N THR A 728 19.25 16.46 20.69
CA THR A 728 18.76 17.62 21.43
C THR A 728 19.64 18.84 21.20
N HIS A 729 19.02 20.02 21.31
CA HIS A 729 19.70 21.32 21.36
C HIS A 729 19.89 21.82 22.81
N TYR A 730 19.31 21.12 23.78
CA TYR A 730 19.42 21.47 25.20
C TYR A 730 20.73 20.94 25.79
N HIS A 731 21.76 21.79 25.85
CA HIS A 731 23.02 21.47 26.51
C HIS A 731 22.84 21.17 28.01
N GLN A 732 21.76 21.67 28.64
CA GLN A 732 21.45 21.43 30.04
C GLN A 732 21.18 19.94 30.35
N LEU A 733 20.83 19.13 29.34
CA LEU A 733 20.60 17.69 29.50
C LEU A 733 21.89 16.87 29.56
N ILE A 734 23.04 17.45 29.19
CA ILE A 734 24.34 16.75 29.22
C ILE A 734 24.64 16.19 30.61
N GLY A 735 24.27 16.90 31.67
CA GLY A 735 24.48 16.46 33.06
C GLY A 735 23.68 15.24 33.49
N LEU A 736 22.76 14.72 32.65
CA LEU A 736 22.07 13.46 32.95
C LEU A 736 23.00 12.24 32.92
N GLU A 737 24.10 12.33 32.17
CA GLU A 737 25.15 11.32 32.21
C GLU A 737 25.84 11.36 33.59
N GLY A 738 25.70 10.28 34.36
CA GLY A 738 26.15 10.16 35.75
C GLY A 738 25.00 10.14 36.76
N ASP A 739 23.94 10.91 36.53
CA ASP A 739 22.74 10.96 37.38
C ASP A 739 21.72 9.86 37.05
N VAL A 740 21.63 9.50 35.77
CA VAL A 740 20.68 8.52 35.25
C VAL A 740 21.44 7.35 34.62
N LEU A 741 21.29 6.16 35.23
CA LEU A 741 21.90 4.94 34.71
C LEU A 741 21.40 4.66 33.28
N GLY A 742 22.33 4.38 32.36
CA GLY A 742 21.99 4.06 30.98
C GLY A 742 22.11 5.22 29.99
N VAL A 743 22.21 6.46 30.49
CA VAL A 743 22.35 7.68 29.67
C VAL A 743 23.83 7.93 29.38
N VAL A 744 24.15 8.15 28.10
CA VAL A 744 25.51 8.44 27.63
C VAL A 744 25.47 9.61 26.66
N ASN A 745 26.39 10.56 26.79
CA ASN A 745 26.50 11.67 25.86
C ASN A 745 27.32 11.27 24.62
N VAL A 746 26.84 11.71 23.47
CA VAL A 746 27.56 11.65 22.20
C VAL A 746 27.40 12.99 21.49
N SER A 747 28.35 13.32 20.64
CA SER A 747 28.34 14.58 19.92
C SER A 747 28.77 14.40 18.48
N VAL A 748 28.36 15.33 17.63
CA VAL A 748 28.82 15.37 16.25
C VAL A 748 30.06 16.26 16.16
N GLY A 749 31.14 15.71 15.60
CA GLY A 749 32.42 16.39 15.39
C GLY A 749 32.31 17.61 14.47
N VAL A 750 32.95 18.69 14.91
CA VAL A 750 33.06 19.96 14.22
C VAL A 750 34.54 20.35 14.22
N ALA A 751 35.06 20.78 13.06
CA ALA A 751 36.42 21.32 12.96
C ALA A 751 36.38 22.76 12.49
N GLU A 752 37.32 23.56 12.98
CA GLU A 752 37.56 24.92 12.49
C GLU A 752 38.82 24.92 11.62
N VAL A 753 38.67 25.33 10.36
CA VAL A 753 39.77 25.42 9.40
C VAL A 753 39.76 26.82 8.81
N GLU A 754 40.86 27.56 8.98
CA GLU A 754 41.02 28.94 8.47
C GLU A 754 39.89 29.90 8.91
N GLY A 755 39.41 29.76 10.16
CA GLY A 755 38.31 30.58 10.70
C GLY A 755 36.93 30.23 10.14
N THR A 756 36.83 29.15 9.35
CA THR A 756 35.57 28.65 8.78
C THR A 756 35.20 27.31 9.43
N LEU A 757 33.97 27.21 9.91
CA LEU A 757 33.49 26.02 10.60
C LEU A 757 33.09 24.94 9.57
N ARG A 758 33.64 23.73 9.73
CA ARG A 758 33.42 22.58 8.87
C ARG A 758 32.81 21.43 9.67
N PHE A 759 31.68 20.91 9.20
CA PHE A 759 31.05 19.73 9.79
C PHE A 759 31.80 18.47 9.36
N LEU A 760 32.28 17.69 10.33
CA LEU A 760 32.99 16.44 10.05
C LEU A 760 32.03 15.27 9.81
N HIS A 761 30.77 15.41 10.24
CA HIS A 761 29.73 14.37 10.18
C HIS A 761 30.15 13.05 10.88
N THR A 762 31.15 13.11 11.75
CA THR A 762 31.62 12.00 12.59
C THR A 762 30.96 12.13 13.96
N VAL A 763 30.50 11.04 14.55
CA VAL A 763 29.91 10.98 15.89
C VAL A 763 30.93 10.44 16.86
N GLU A 764 31.15 11.17 17.95
CA GLU A 764 32.15 10.88 18.97
C GLU A 764 31.50 10.75 20.35
N ASP A 765 32.12 9.98 21.23
CA ASP A 765 31.67 9.86 22.62
C ASP A 765 32.00 11.13 23.41
N GLY A 766 31.08 11.54 24.28
CA GLY A 766 31.18 12.75 25.07
C GLY A 766 30.30 13.89 24.54
N PRO A 767 30.03 14.89 25.38
CA PRO A 767 29.22 16.03 25.01
C PRO A 767 29.95 17.00 24.08
N CYS A 768 29.17 17.84 23.40
CA CYS A 768 29.70 18.95 22.62
C CYS A 768 30.15 20.10 23.55
N ASP A 769 31.41 20.53 23.42
CA ASP A 769 32.02 21.56 24.28
C ASP A 769 31.37 22.95 24.17
N ASP A 770 30.88 23.32 22.97
CA ASP A 770 30.37 24.67 22.67
C ASP A 770 29.02 24.65 21.93
N SER A 771 28.26 25.74 22.07
CA SER A 771 27.08 25.99 21.22
C SER A 771 27.47 26.73 19.94
N TYR A 772 27.37 26.06 18.79
CA TYR A 772 27.84 26.61 17.51
C TYR A 772 26.82 27.49 16.77
N GLY A 773 25.66 27.78 17.36
CA GLY A 773 24.55 28.47 16.68
C GLY A 773 24.94 29.84 16.10
N VAL A 774 25.64 30.67 16.88
CA VAL A 774 26.12 31.99 16.44
C VAL A 774 27.17 31.86 15.33
N ARG A 775 28.01 30.83 15.37
CA ARG A 775 29.04 30.54 14.35
C ARG A 775 28.42 30.02 13.05
N VAL A 776 27.34 29.22 13.13
CA VAL A 776 26.56 28.79 11.95
C VAL A 776 25.83 29.97 11.29
N ALA A 777 25.34 30.92 12.09
CA ALA A 777 24.77 32.17 11.56
C ALA A 777 25.81 32.99 10.79
N ALA A 778 27.07 32.99 11.24
CA ALA A 778 28.18 33.61 10.50
C ALA A 778 28.40 32.97 9.13
N LEU A 779 28.41 31.63 9.07
CA LEU A 779 28.48 30.87 7.81
C LEU A 779 27.32 31.16 6.85
N ALA A 780 26.12 31.43 7.39
CA ALA A 780 24.95 31.81 6.59
C ALA A 780 25.02 33.24 6.02
N GLY A 781 26.06 34.01 6.37
CA GLY A 781 26.30 35.37 5.89
C GLY A 781 25.62 36.46 6.71
N LEU A 782 25.32 36.22 8.00
CA LEU A 782 24.81 37.29 8.86
C LEU A 782 25.84 38.44 9.00
N PRO A 783 25.40 39.70 9.13
CA PRO A 783 26.33 40.82 9.31
C PRO A 783 27.17 40.69 10.57
N GLN A 784 28.47 40.99 10.46
CA GLN A 784 29.44 40.90 11.56
C GLN A 784 28.99 41.58 12.88
N PRO A 785 28.40 42.79 12.87
CA PRO A 785 27.94 43.41 14.12
C PRO A 785 26.81 42.62 14.83
N VAL A 786 26.00 41.89 14.08
CA VAL A 786 24.93 41.04 14.65
C VAL A 786 25.52 39.80 15.30
N ILE A 787 26.54 39.19 14.67
CA ILE A 787 27.25 38.02 15.19
C ILE A 787 27.96 38.36 16.49
N GLU A 788 28.70 39.47 16.51
CA GLU A 788 29.40 39.96 17.71
C GLU A 788 28.41 40.20 18.86
N ARG A 789 27.31 40.90 18.58
CA ARG A 789 26.27 41.15 19.59
C ARG A 789 25.59 39.87 20.08
N ALA A 790 25.34 38.90 19.19
CA ALA A 790 24.76 37.62 19.55
C ALA A 790 25.70 36.81 20.45
N GLY A 791 27.01 36.88 20.21
CA GLY A 791 28.04 36.27 21.06
C GLY A 791 28.06 36.85 22.47
N ASP A 792 28.00 38.19 22.60
CA ASP A 792 27.92 38.86 23.92
C ASP A 792 26.69 38.41 24.71
N LEU A 793 25.54 38.37 24.04
CA LEU A 793 24.26 37.95 24.65
C LEU A 793 24.27 36.47 25.04
N LEU A 794 24.90 35.61 24.24
CA LEU A 794 25.04 34.20 24.53
C LEU A 794 25.84 33.97 25.82
N GLN A 795 27.00 34.62 25.97
CA GLN A 795 27.79 34.54 27.21
C GLN A 795 27.01 35.02 28.44
N PHE A 796 26.23 36.10 28.28
CA PHE A 796 25.39 36.61 29.36
C PHE A 796 24.32 35.60 29.78
N LEU A 797 23.63 34.99 28.82
CA LEU A 797 22.55 34.02 29.07
C LEU A 797 23.08 32.70 29.65
N GLU A 798 24.23 32.21 29.17
CA GLU A 798 24.86 30.98 29.68
C GLU A 798 25.24 31.11 31.16
N ARG A 799 25.72 32.28 31.58
CA ARG A 799 26.03 32.58 33.00
C ARG A 799 24.76 32.61 33.87
N GLN A 800 23.64 33.13 33.35
CA GLN A 800 22.37 33.11 34.09
C GLN A 800 21.74 31.71 34.17
N ALA A 801 21.99 30.85 33.18
CA ALA A 801 21.41 29.51 33.09
C ALA A 801 22.12 28.45 33.95
N GLU A 802 23.20 28.78 34.67
CA GLU A 802 23.95 27.83 35.50
C GLU A 802 23.10 27.12 36.57
N GLY A 803 22.03 27.76 37.06
CA GLY A 803 21.10 27.17 38.03
C GLY A 803 20.11 26.13 37.46
N ALA A 804 20.05 25.93 36.14
CA ALA A 804 19.09 25.06 35.46
C ALA A 804 19.74 23.88 34.71
N LYS A 805 20.91 23.42 35.17
CA LYS A 805 21.65 22.28 34.60
C LYS A 805 21.31 20.96 35.32
N ALA A 806 21.20 19.85 34.57
CA ALA A 806 21.23 18.49 35.13
C ALA A 806 22.54 18.24 35.90
N GLY A 807 22.50 17.47 37.00
CA GLY A 807 23.62 17.31 37.94
C GLY A 807 23.94 18.46 38.91
N GLY A 808 23.26 19.61 38.86
CA GLY A 808 23.49 20.75 39.77
C GLY A 808 22.86 20.61 41.17
N GLY A 809 23.49 21.20 42.19
CA GLY A 809 22.93 21.25 43.56
C GLY A 809 21.67 22.12 43.66
N GLY A 810 20.64 21.64 44.37
CA GLY A 810 19.35 22.35 44.55
C GLY A 810 18.19 21.86 43.68
N GLN A 811 18.38 20.76 42.93
CA GLN A 811 17.31 20.15 42.14
C GLN A 811 16.18 19.58 43.01
N PRO A 812 14.90 19.76 42.61
CA PRO A 812 13.80 19.09 43.28
C PRO A 812 13.93 17.58 43.11
N GLY A 813 13.97 16.86 44.24
CA GLY A 813 13.99 15.40 44.25
C GLY A 813 12.71 14.78 43.67
N ARG A 814 12.76 13.47 43.44
CA ARG A 814 11.60 12.68 42.98
C ARG A 814 10.40 12.91 43.91
N ARG A 815 9.20 13.06 43.33
CA ARG A 815 7.94 12.96 44.10
C ARG A 815 7.68 11.51 44.49
N ASP A 816 7.34 11.27 45.76
CA ASP A 816 7.01 9.94 46.26
C ASP A 816 5.83 9.32 45.49
N GLN A 817 5.87 8.00 45.29
CA GLN A 817 4.76 7.27 44.64
C GLN A 817 3.47 7.53 45.40
N GLY A 818 2.49 8.16 44.74
CA GLY A 818 1.19 8.51 45.33
C GLY A 818 0.93 10.01 45.47
N GLN A 819 1.95 10.87 45.36
CA GLN A 819 1.73 12.33 45.33
C GLN A 819 1.15 12.78 43.98
N SER A 820 -0.12 13.18 43.98
CA SER A 820 -0.78 13.82 42.83
C SER A 820 -0.17 15.20 42.58
N SER A 821 0.16 15.50 41.32
CA SER A 821 0.60 16.85 40.96
C SER A 821 -0.55 17.85 41.09
N LEU A 822 -0.24 19.11 41.43
CA LEU A 822 -1.21 20.22 41.31
C LEU A 822 -1.83 20.27 39.89
N MET A 823 -1.07 19.91 38.86
CA MET A 823 -1.55 19.75 37.47
C MET A 823 -2.64 18.68 37.32
N ARG A 824 -2.58 17.57 38.08
CA ARG A 824 -3.63 16.54 38.10
C ARG A 824 -4.93 17.07 38.75
N TYR A 825 -4.81 17.94 39.76
CA TYR A 825 -5.94 18.66 40.34
C TYR A 825 -6.58 19.64 39.34
N PHE A 826 -5.78 20.43 38.62
CA PHE A 826 -6.29 21.34 37.58
C PHE A 826 -6.89 20.60 36.36
N ALA A 827 -6.31 19.47 35.96
CA ALA A 827 -6.85 18.64 34.88
C ALA A 827 -8.17 17.94 35.28
N ALA A 828 -8.32 17.53 36.55
CA ALA A 828 -9.58 17.00 37.09
C ALA A 828 -10.67 18.09 37.15
N ALA A 829 -10.32 19.32 37.55
CA ALA A 829 -11.25 20.45 37.59
C ALA A 829 -11.80 20.81 36.19
N ASN A 830 -11.00 20.68 35.12
CA ASN A 830 -11.43 20.94 33.74
C ASN A 830 -12.21 19.79 33.07
N THR A 831 -12.17 18.57 33.64
CA THR A 831 -12.84 17.40 33.06
C THR A 831 -14.19 17.08 33.71
N GLY A 832 -14.69 17.92 34.62
CA GLY A 832 -16.00 17.75 35.26
C GLY A 832 -16.11 16.54 36.19
N ALA A 833 -15.02 15.78 36.37
CA ALA A 833 -14.94 14.74 37.37
C ALA A 833 -14.59 15.42 38.71
N ALA A 834 -15.60 15.60 39.56
CA ALA A 834 -15.37 16.06 40.92
C ALA A 834 -14.35 15.12 41.59
N PRO A 835 -13.18 15.60 42.04
CA PRO A 835 -12.37 14.80 42.93
C PRO A 835 -13.22 14.51 44.17
N GLN A 836 -13.31 13.23 44.58
CA GLN A 836 -13.86 12.92 45.89
C GLN A 836 -13.05 13.72 46.91
N GLU A 837 -13.69 14.72 47.54
CA GLU A 837 -13.10 15.40 48.67
C GLU A 837 -12.75 14.33 49.71
N PRO A 838 -11.54 14.35 50.28
CA PRO A 838 -11.24 13.47 51.40
C PRO A 838 -12.28 13.77 52.49
N SER A 839 -13.07 12.76 52.85
CA SER A 839 -14.06 12.90 53.92
C SER A 839 -13.33 13.20 55.22
N ILE A 840 -13.38 14.45 55.66
CA ILE A 840 -12.89 14.84 56.98
C ILE A 840 -13.67 14.06 58.05
N SER A 841 -12.97 13.53 59.05
CA SER A 841 -13.64 12.82 60.14
C SER A 841 -14.54 13.80 60.92
N LYS A 842 -15.54 13.29 61.63
CA LYS A 842 -16.44 14.14 62.44
C LYS A 842 -15.65 15.00 63.44
N ALA A 843 -14.59 14.44 64.03
CA ALA A 843 -13.67 15.15 64.92
C ALA A 843 -12.91 16.29 64.21
N GLN A 844 -12.48 16.06 62.95
CA GLN A 844 -11.83 17.11 62.15
C GLN A 844 -12.81 18.23 61.77
N SER A 845 -14.06 17.90 61.46
CA SER A 845 -15.11 18.88 61.16
C SER A 845 -15.44 19.75 62.38
N GLU A 846 -15.58 19.14 63.56
CA GLU A 846 -15.91 19.87 64.80
C GLU A 846 -14.77 20.81 65.24
N VAL A 847 -13.51 20.43 64.99
CA VAL A 847 -12.35 21.28 65.28
C VAL A 847 -12.24 22.45 64.28
N LEU A 848 -12.53 22.20 63.00
CA LEU A 848 -12.59 23.27 61.99
C LEU A 848 -13.68 24.29 62.30
N ASP A 849 -14.86 23.83 62.69
CA ASP A 849 -15.97 24.70 63.10
C ASP A 849 -15.61 25.51 64.35
N ALA A 850 -15.01 24.87 65.36
CA ALA A 850 -14.59 25.55 66.59
C ALA A 850 -13.52 26.63 66.34
N ILE A 851 -12.56 26.38 65.45
CA ILE A 851 -11.54 27.38 65.07
C ILE A 851 -12.16 28.51 64.25
N SER A 852 -13.05 28.20 63.30
CA SER A 852 -13.67 29.20 62.43
C SER A 852 -14.61 30.16 63.17
N THR A 853 -15.18 29.72 64.29
CA THR A 853 -16.12 30.50 65.12
C THR A 853 -15.46 31.15 66.34
N ALA A 854 -14.18 30.88 66.59
CA ALA A 854 -13.45 31.46 67.71
C ALA A 854 -13.04 32.92 67.44
N ASP A 855 -13.37 33.82 68.37
CA ASP A 855 -12.86 35.19 68.38
C ASP A 855 -11.43 35.23 68.95
N ILE A 856 -10.46 34.97 68.08
CA ILE A 856 -9.04 34.87 68.44
C ILE A 856 -8.50 36.22 68.95
N ASP A 857 -8.98 37.33 68.40
CA ASP A 857 -8.53 38.68 68.77
C ASP A 857 -9.04 39.09 70.17
N GLY A 858 -10.15 38.49 70.63
CA GLY A 858 -10.70 38.65 71.97
C GLY A 858 -10.03 37.79 73.06
N MET A 859 -9.16 36.83 72.70
CA MET A 859 -8.54 35.91 73.66
C MET A 859 -7.24 36.47 74.25
N SER A 860 -7.05 36.30 75.56
CA SER A 860 -5.72 36.50 76.15
C SER A 860 -4.75 35.41 75.67
N PRO A 861 -3.42 35.65 75.66
CA PRO A 861 -2.43 34.66 75.20
C PRO A 861 -2.53 33.30 75.89
N ARG A 862 -2.94 33.28 77.16
CA ARG A 862 -3.15 32.03 77.92
C ARG A 862 -4.41 31.29 77.45
N GLN A 863 -5.50 32.00 77.17
CA GLN A 863 -6.74 31.40 76.66
C GLN A 863 -6.55 30.85 75.24
N ALA A 864 -5.78 31.54 74.39
CA ALA A 864 -5.44 31.04 73.07
C ALA A 864 -4.60 29.75 73.14
N ALA A 865 -3.64 29.67 74.08
CA ALA A 865 -2.85 28.46 74.31
C ALA A 865 -3.70 27.28 74.82
N GLU A 866 -4.62 27.53 75.76
CA GLU A 866 -5.54 26.50 76.27
C GLU A 866 -6.55 26.04 75.20
N PHE A 867 -7.04 26.97 74.36
CA PHE A 867 -7.90 26.65 73.21
C PHE A 867 -7.20 25.76 72.18
N LEU A 868 -5.95 26.10 71.82
CA LEU A 868 -5.14 25.29 70.91
C LEU A 868 -4.83 23.89 71.47
N ALA A 869 -4.52 23.79 72.77
CA ALA A 869 -4.32 22.50 73.43
C ALA A 869 -5.58 21.62 73.35
N THR A 870 -6.75 22.21 73.61
CA THR A 870 -8.05 21.51 73.56
C THR A 870 -8.38 21.01 72.15
N MET A 871 -8.12 21.82 71.11
CA MET A 871 -8.34 21.41 69.72
C MET A 871 -7.40 20.29 69.28
N HIS A 872 -6.15 20.35 69.73
CA HIS A 872 -5.15 19.32 69.45
C HIS A 872 -5.51 17.99 70.13
N ASP A 873 -6.00 18.01 71.37
CA ASP A 873 -6.43 16.80 72.08
C ASP A 873 -7.67 16.16 71.43
N ARG A 874 -8.64 16.97 70.96
CA ARG A 874 -9.80 16.47 70.19
C ARG A 874 -9.42 15.80 68.88
N LEU A 875 -8.39 16.29 68.20
CA LEU A 875 -7.86 15.64 66.99
C LEU A 875 -7.16 14.31 67.29
N LYS A 876 -6.59 14.16 68.49
CA LYS A 876 -5.97 12.90 68.93
C LYS A 876 -7.01 11.86 69.37
N GLU A 877 -8.03 12.27 70.13
CA GLU A 877 -9.09 11.35 70.57
C GLU A 877 -9.93 10.81 69.41
N GLY A 878 -10.13 11.60 68.35
CA GLY A 878 -10.83 11.17 67.14
C GLY A 878 -10.00 10.37 66.13
N SER A 879 -8.78 9.93 66.48
CA SER A 879 -7.89 9.15 65.61
C SER A 879 -7.84 7.65 65.92
N ASP A 880 -8.57 7.21 66.96
CA ASP A 880 -8.70 5.80 67.39
C ASP A 880 -10.02 5.12 66.96
N ASP A 881 -10.86 5.79 66.14
CA ASP A 881 -12.08 5.21 65.51
C ASP A 881 -11.86 4.91 64.01
#